data_AF-A0A6S7GG20-F1
#
_entry.id   AF-A0A6S7GG20-F1
#
_cell.length_a   1.000
_cell.length_b   1.000
_cell.length_c   1.000
_cell.angle_alpha   90.00
_cell.angle_beta   90.00
_cell.angle_gamma   90.00
#
_symmetry.space_group_name_H-M   'P 1'
#
loop_
_entity.id
_entity.type
_entity.pdbx_description
1 polymer ?
#
loop_
_entity_poly.entity_id
_entity_poly.type
_entity_poly.pdbx_seq_one_letter_code
_entity_poly.pdbx_strand_id
1 'polypeptide(L)'
;QESFVCLSVFVSEVFDEQAAVNVIGGDEDTAKKTLLRLKRKSLVEANSSEAGLFSFHPLIKSFGSEKAANDMKEIAREAQRRFLSYYVKLFEDLNNQFLAGNSLLAFHDFEFNKKNMVHTLSEGLQNEAVCHAIFDVLSDADLFLDTIFYFQDDRIFQEIYELAIAKAKEQRKFKAVHQLLIAKAFAQINWYNGAALPLLKEAEEIEKKNLLLPSEVPMGKRMCYHGIQLLMNKAIAKGGKMIETGISLFSSENSVLKILCTQILAFITPHEQKSSYYRNIVLTECANRPSLYAFFKAIQEDDCADENEDGNPKAVSQPLILPLALLFNDIAECYDMKEVMFKLGLPVSKLQKEIEAEAQNDRLYLPLLFVVETTLANVKIEQESPAAMQLALDNFIGEYGRLNPDTAARYYNIGLILYEQKKYDAALTCYYEALDIRLKLYGHNHADTADSFYQIGRTQLAKKDYKSALQSFEQALDIRQKVHGKVHSDVSSTCNQIGMTKYRLNEYDSALHWHQQALGIKIALYGKEHASSANSYSWIANCLYQMQDYDSASESHQQALDIRLKLYGHNHVDTAKSYYEIGRAQLEKEDYKSALQSFEQALDIRQNLYGKVRPDVSFACHQIGVTKYRLKEYDSALHWHQQDLDISVALYGKEHPDSATSYYCIAECQCEMQDYDSALESCQQALDVRLKLFGQKSQATSGSYDQLEFIQSLKKVCQSSLEVQSKNS
;
A
#
# COMPACT_ATOMS: atom_id res chain seq x y z
N GLN A 1 -22.65 -1.79 -46.79
CA GLN A 1 -21.22 -1.44 -46.66
C GLN A 1 -21.07 -0.42 -45.55
N GLU A 2 -21.85 0.67 -45.57
CA GLU A 2 -21.90 1.67 -44.49
C GLU A 2 -22.19 1.04 -43.13
N SER A 3 -23.30 0.29 -42.98
CA SER A 3 -23.62 -0.38 -41.69
C SER A 3 -22.60 -1.42 -41.24
N PHE A 4 -21.84 -1.99 -42.18
CA PHE A 4 -20.74 -2.90 -41.87
C PHE A 4 -19.52 -2.14 -41.33
N VAL A 5 -19.21 -0.98 -41.92
CA VAL A 5 -18.21 -0.04 -41.40
C VAL A 5 -18.64 0.49 -40.03
N CYS A 6 -19.91 0.82 -39.83
CA CYS A 6 -20.41 1.26 -38.53
C CYS A 6 -20.12 0.22 -37.44
N LEU A 7 -20.41 -1.06 -37.70
CA LEU A 7 -20.16 -2.13 -36.72
C LEU A 7 -18.65 -2.46 -36.54
N SER A 8 -17.75 -1.99 -37.40
CA SER A 8 -16.32 -2.21 -37.23
C SER A 8 -15.69 -1.39 -36.09
N VAL A 9 -16.44 -0.45 -35.51
CA VAL A 9 -16.00 0.40 -34.37
C VAL A 9 -15.99 -0.35 -33.03
N PHE A 10 -16.68 -1.49 -32.93
CA PHE A 10 -16.67 -2.29 -31.70
C PHE A 10 -15.27 -2.78 -31.38
N VAL A 11 -14.85 -2.72 -30.12
CA VAL A 11 -13.53 -3.20 -29.68
C VAL A 11 -13.56 -4.69 -29.40
N SER A 12 -14.63 -5.16 -28.75
CA SER A 12 -14.92 -6.58 -28.61
C SER A 12 -15.24 -7.23 -29.96
N GLU A 13 -15.01 -8.54 -30.06
CA GLU A 13 -15.46 -9.35 -31.18
C GLU A 13 -16.92 -9.74 -31.04
N VAL A 14 -17.44 -9.77 -29.81
CA VAL A 14 -18.83 -10.09 -29.47
C VAL A 14 -19.54 -8.83 -28.98
N PHE A 15 -20.77 -8.64 -29.43
CA PHE A 15 -21.63 -7.52 -29.06
C PHE A 15 -23.10 -7.94 -29.13
N ASP A 16 -23.96 -7.26 -28.38
CA ASP A 16 -25.40 -7.51 -28.37
C ASP A 16 -26.15 -6.74 -29.46
N GLU A 17 -27.38 -7.17 -29.73
CA GLU A 17 -28.27 -6.55 -30.71
C GLU A 17 -28.53 -5.06 -30.45
N GLN A 18 -28.69 -4.67 -29.18
CA GLN A 18 -29.04 -3.30 -28.81
C GLN A 18 -27.87 -2.35 -29.09
N ALA A 19 -26.65 -2.75 -28.75
CA ALA A 19 -25.45 -2.01 -29.09
C ALA A 19 -25.31 -1.88 -30.62
N ALA A 20 -25.51 -2.98 -31.36
CA ALA A 20 -25.42 -2.98 -32.82
C ALA A 20 -26.42 -2.01 -33.46
N VAL A 21 -27.67 -2.02 -33.00
CA VAL A 21 -28.74 -1.13 -33.47
C VAL A 21 -28.37 0.33 -33.24
N ASN A 22 -27.87 0.67 -32.04
CA ASN A 22 -27.46 2.04 -31.71
C ASN A 22 -26.30 2.53 -32.59
N VAL A 23 -25.30 1.67 -32.83
CA VAL A 23 -24.12 2.01 -33.64
C VAL A 23 -24.47 2.16 -35.13
N ILE A 24 -25.32 1.28 -35.67
CA ILE A 24 -25.85 1.42 -37.04
C ILE A 24 -26.66 2.72 -37.15
N GLY A 25 -27.46 3.02 -36.13
CA GLY A 25 -28.35 4.17 -36.02
C GLY A 25 -29.50 4.17 -37.02
N GLY A 26 -30.33 5.22 -36.95
CA GLY A 26 -31.59 5.29 -37.68
C GLY A 26 -32.73 4.60 -36.91
N ASP A 27 -33.78 4.23 -37.64
CA ASP A 27 -34.94 3.52 -37.10
C ASP A 27 -34.57 2.10 -36.64
N GLU A 28 -35.01 1.71 -35.45
CA GLU A 28 -34.66 0.43 -34.78
C GLU A 28 -35.00 -0.78 -35.66
N ASP A 29 -36.19 -0.81 -36.24
CA ASP A 29 -36.64 -1.87 -37.14
C ASP A 29 -35.75 -1.99 -38.38
N THR A 30 -35.32 -0.85 -38.91
CA THR A 30 -34.43 -0.77 -40.07
C THR A 30 -33.02 -1.24 -39.73
N ALA A 31 -32.50 -0.89 -38.55
CA ALA A 31 -31.21 -1.35 -38.06
C ALA A 31 -31.21 -2.86 -37.80
N LYS A 32 -32.25 -3.41 -37.16
CA LYS A 32 -32.42 -4.86 -36.94
C LYS A 32 -32.49 -5.64 -38.25
N LYS A 33 -33.28 -5.17 -39.22
CA LYS A 33 -33.34 -5.75 -40.58
C LYS A 33 -31.97 -5.74 -41.26
N THR A 34 -31.19 -4.69 -41.03
CA THR A 34 -29.84 -4.56 -41.60
C THR A 34 -28.86 -5.52 -40.95
N LEU A 35 -28.91 -5.68 -39.61
CA LEU A 35 -28.10 -6.64 -38.87
C LEU A 35 -28.39 -8.08 -39.34
N LEU A 36 -29.66 -8.44 -39.52
CA LEU A 36 -30.07 -9.74 -40.08
C LEU A 36 -29.57 -9.95 -41.52
N ARG A 37 -29.51 -8.89 -42.33
CA ARG A 37 -28.93 -8.97 -43.69
C ARG A 37 -27.41 -9.19 -43.65
N LEU A 38 -26.70 -8.56 -42.72
CA LEU A 38 -25.26 -8.79 -42.52
C LEU A 38 -24.99 -10.23 -42.07
N LYS A 39 -25.82 -10.77 -41.17
CA LYS A 39 -25.81 -12.18 -40.78
C LYS A 39 -25.99 -13.12 -41.97
N ARG A 40 -27.01 -12.89 -42.81
CA ARG A 40 -27.27 -13.71 -44.02
C ARG A 40 -26.12 -13.67 -45.03
N LYS A 41 -25.30 -12.62 -45.00
CA LYS A 41 -24.11 -12.46 -45.85
C LYS A 41 -22.83 -12.97 -45.20
N SER A 42 -22.92 -13.61 -44.03
CA SER A 42 -21.77 -14.11 -43.27
C SER A 42 -20.73 -13.03 -42.93
N LEU A 43 -21.16 -11.77 -42.83
CA LEU A 43 -20.31 -10.67 -42.38
C LEU A 43 -20.31 -10.52 -40.86
N VAL A 44 -21.32 -11.10 -40.20
CA VAL A 44 -21.49 -11.17 -38.76
C VAL A 44 -22.06 -12.56 -38.46
N GLU A 45 -21.55 -13.21 -37.42
CA GLU A 45 -22.07 -14.49 -36.96
C GLU A 45 -23.04 -14.26 -35.80
N ALA A 46 -24.11 -15.06 -35.72
CA ALA A 46 -24.97 -15.04 -34.54
C ALA A 46 -24.60 -16.24 -33.69
N ASN A 47 -24.39 -16.01 -32.40
CA ASN A 47 -23.94 -17.05 -31.50
C ASN A 47 -25.07 -18.08 -31.31
N SER A 48 -24.79 -19.36 -31.53
CA SER A 48 -25.85 -20.39 -31.52
C SER A 48 -26.32 -20.76 -30.12
N SER A 49 -25.56 -20.41 -29.08
CA SER A 49 -25.85 -20.72 -27.68
C SER A 49 -26.68 -19.66 -26.96
N GLU A 50 -26.68 -18.40 -27.42
CA GLU A 50 -27.34 -17.28 -26.75
C GLU A 50 -28.06 -16.39 -27.75
N ALA A 51 -29.38 -16.26 -27.60
CA ALA A 51 -30.21 -15.45 -28.48
C ALA A 51 -29.88 -13.95 -28.32
N GLY A 52 -29.66 -13.26 -29.45
CA GLY A 52 -29.41 -11.80 -29.46
C GLY A 52 -27.94 -11.39 -29.45
N LEU A 53 -27.00 -12.35 -29.44
CA LEU A 53 -25.56 -12.06 -29.53
C LEU A 53 -25.00 -12.24 -30.94
N PHE A 54 -24.12 -11.31 -31.30
CA PHE A 54 -23.47 -11.24 -32.59
C PHE A 54 -21.95 -11.18 -32.44
N SER A 55 -21.21 -11.72 -33.42
CA SER A 55 -19.77 -11.65 -33.43
C SER A 55 -19.16 -11.36 -34.80
N PHE A 56 -17.97 -10.78 -34.79
CA PHE A 56 -17.12 -10.63 -35.98
C PHE A 56 -16.02 -11.67 -36.00
N HIS A 57 -15.78 -12.24 -37.17
CA HIS A 57 -14.48 -12.85 -37.46
C HIS A 57 -13.41 -11.75 -37.52
N PRO A 58 -12.23 -11.91 -36.87
CA PRO A 58 -11.20 -10.85 -36.78
C PRO A 58 -10.75 -10.27 -38.14
N LEU A 59 -10.61 -11.13 -39.16
CA LEU A 59 -10.25 -10.70 -40.52
C LEU A 59 -11.32 -9.81 -41.16
N ILE A 60 -12.60 -10.11 -40.93
CA ILE A 60 -13.72 -9.34 -41.46
C ILE A 60 -13.77 -7.97 -40.78
N LYS A 61 -13.57 -7.93 -39.47
CA LYS A 61 -13.46 -6.68 -38.71
C LYS A 61 -12.32 -5.80 -39.21
N SER A 62 -11.13 -6.37 -39.41
CA SER A 62 -9.96 -5.66 -39.96
C SER A 62 -10.25 -5.02 -41.31
N PHE A 63 -10.92 -5.75 -42.21
CA PHE A 63 -11.35 -5.20 -43.50
C PHE A 63 -12.36 -4.05 -43.36
N GLY A 64 -13.28 -4.14 -42.39
CA GLY A 64 -14.19 -3.05 -42.03
C GLY A 64 -13.45 -1.81 -41.55
N SER A 65 -12.47 -1.97 -40.67
CA SER A 65 -11.64 -0.89 -40.13
C SER A 65 -10.74 -0.24 -41.19
N GLU A 66 -10.18 -1.01 -42.11
CA GLU A 66 -9.41 -0.47 -43.24
C GLU A 66 -10.31 0.39 -44.15
N LYS A 67 -11.52 -0.10 -44.44
CA LYS A 67 -12.49 0.65 -45.23
C LYS A 67 -13.00 1.91 -44.52
N ALA A 68 -13.14 1.86 -43.20
CA ALA A 68 -13.44 3.01 -42.36
C ALA A 68 -12.36 4.09 -42.49
N ALA A 69 -11.09 3.68 -42.49
CA ALA A 69 -9.94 4.57 -42.57
C ALA A 69 -9.73 5.17 -43.97
N ASN A 70 -10.05 4.44 -45.05
CA ASN A 70 -9.73 4.86 -46.41
C ASN A 70 -10.91 5.50 -47.16
N ASP A 71 -12.10 4.89 -47.09
CA ASP A 71 -13.20 5.22 -48.00
C ASP A 71 -14.40 5.87 -47.31
N MET A 72 -14.59 5.63 -45.99
CA MET A 72 -15.84 5.92 -45.28
C MET A 72 -15.61 6.66 -43.95
N LYS A 73 -14.67 7.61 -43.92
CA LYS A 73 -14.22 8.33 -42.71
C LYS A 73 -15.36 9.03 -41.94
N GLU A 74 -16.26 9.74 -42.61
CA GLU A 74 -17.36 10.45 -41.93
C GLU A 74 -18.37 9.49 -41.32
N ILE A 75 -18.69 8.40 -42.03
CA ILE A 75 -19.59 7.35 -41.54
C ILE A 75 -18.98 6.68 -40.30
N ALA A 76 -17.68 6.36 -40.36
CA ALA A 76 -16.95 5.79 -39.23
C ALA A 76 -16.90 6.74 -38.02
N ARG A 77 -16.68 8.05 -38.25
CA ARG A 77 -16.66 9.05 -37.17
C ARG A 77 -18.02 9.17 -36.47
N GLU A 78 -19.10 9.19 -37.24
CA GLU A 78 -20.45 9.26 -36.69
C GLU A 78 -20.85 7.95 -35.97
N ALA A 79 -20.47 6.79 -36.51
CA ALA A 79 -20.63 5.50 -35.83
C ALA A 79 -19.83 5.44 -34.52
N GLN A 80 -18.59 5.94 -34.50
CA GLN A 80 -17.77 6.03 -33.29
C GLN A 80 -18.43 6.93 -32.24
N ARG A 81 -19.03 8.06 -32.64
CA ARG A 81 -19.76 8.93 -31.73
C ARG A 81 -20.93 8.19 -31.07
N ARG A 82 -21.75 7.47 -31.86
CA ARG A 82 -22.88 6.68 -31.35
C ARG A 82 -22.43 5.55 -30.44
N PHE A 83 -21.36 4.85 -30.81
CA PHE A 83 -20.73 3.82 -30.00
C PHE A 83 -20.32 4.36 -28.62
N LEU A 84 -19.59 5.48 -28.59
CA LEU A 84 -19.15 6.09 -27.35
C LEU A 84 -20.34 6.57 -26.51
N SER A 85 -21.30 7.27 -27.12
CA SER A 85 -22.50 7.73 -26.39
C SER A 85 -23.32 6.58 -25.79
N TYR A 86 -23.47 5.48 -26.53
CA TYR A 86 -24.17 4.28 -26.05
C TYR A 86 -23.46 3.67 -24.84
N TYR A 87 -22.15 3.46 -24.91
CA TYR A 87 -21.42 2.81 -23.82
C TYR A 87 -21.20 3.70 -22.60
N VAL A 88 -21.14 5.03 -22.74
CA VAL A 88 -21.22 5.96 -21.61
C VAL A 88 -22.56 5.81 -20.91
N LYS A 89 -23.67 5.80 -21.67
CA LYS A 89 -25.01 5.68 -21.12
C LYS A 89 -25.25 4.32 -20.45
N LEU A 90 -24.84 3.25 -21.10
CA LEU A 90 -24.95 1.90 -20.54
C LEU A 90 -24.16 1.80 -19.24
N PHE A 91 -22.93 2.33 -19.19
CA PHE A 91 -22.15 2.32 -17.96
C PHE A 91 -22.81 3.14 -16.84
N GLU A 92 -23.39 4.30 -17.15
CA GLU A 92 -24.18 5.09 -16.18
C GLU A 92 -25.36 4.27 -15.64
N ASP A 93 -26.09 3.57 -16.52
CA ASP A 93 -27.22 2.75 -16.13
C ASP A 93 -26.79 1.57 -15.25
N LEU A 94 -25.66 0.92 -15.54
CA LEU A 94 -25.10 -0.14 -14.69
C LEU A 94 -24.65 0.39 -13.32
N ASN A 95 -24.01 1.56 -13.26
CA ASN A 95 -23.67 2.20 -11.99
C ASN A 95 -24.94 2.48 -11.16
N ASN A 96 -25.99 3.00 -11.80
CA ASN A 96 -27.27 3.24 -11.13
C ASN A 96 -27.94 1.94 -10.65
N GLN A 97 -27.88 0.86 -11.45
CA GLN A 97 -28.36 -0.46 -11.04
C GLN A 97 -27.58 -0.99 -9.83
N PHE A 98 -26.25 -0.85 -9.84
CA PHE A 98 -25.39 -1.20 -8.73
C PHE A 98 -25.76 -0.41 -7.46
N LEU A 99 -25.89 0.92 -7.57
CA LEU A 99 -26.28 1.79 -6.45
C LEU A 99 -27.72 1.55 -5.97
N ALA A 100 -28.58 0.98 -6.82
CA ALA A 100 -29.93 0.55 -6.48
C ALA A 100 -29.97 -0.86 -5.85
N GLY A 101 -28.83 -1.55 -5.70
CA GLY A 101 -28.74 -2.88 -5.09
C GLY A 101 -28.84 -4.06 -6.07
N ASN A 102 -29.00 -3.81 -7.38
CA ASN A 102 -28.99 -4.84 -8.43
C ASN A 102 -27.56 -5.14 -8.91
N SER A 103 -26.64 -5.34 -7.96
CA SER A 103 -25.19 -5.36 -8.20
C SER A 103 -24.75 -6.52 -9.09
N LEU A 104 -25.37 -7.70 -8.95
CA LEU A 104 -25.01 -8.89 -9.72
C LEU A 104 -25.30 -8.72 -11.21
N LEU A 105 -26.48 -8.19 -11.55
CA LEU A 105 -26.84 -7.87 -12.93
C LEU A 105 -25.91 -6.80 -13.50
N ALA A 106 -25.62 -5.75 -12.71
CA ALA A 106 -24.69 -4.71 -13.11
C ALA A 106 -23.28 -5.24 -13.40
N PHE A 107 -22.76 -6.17 -12.59
CA PHE A 107 -21.46 -6.79 -12.80
C PHE A 107 -21.44 -7.74 -13.98
N HIS A 108 -22.46 -8.57 -14.13
CA HIS A 108 -22.58 -9.48 -15.27
C HIS A 108 -22.55 -8.69 -16.60
N ASP A 109 -23.38 -7.64 -16.69
CA ASP A 109 -23.50 -6.84 -17.89
C ASP A 109 -22.27 -5.95 -18.14
N PHE A 110 -21.60 -5.50 -17.07
CA PHE A 110 -20.32 -4.82 -17.17
C PHE A 110 -19.23 -5.76 -17.70
N GLU A 111 -19.07 -6.95 -17.13
CA GLU A 111 -18.03 -7.91 -17.55
C GLU A 111 -18.25 -8.35 -19.00
N PHE A 112 -19.51 -8.58 -19.41
CA PHE A 112 -19.85 -8.85 -20.80
C PHE A 112 -19.39 -7.72 -21.75
N ASN A 113 -19.56 -6.46 -21.34
CA ASN A 113 -19.23 -5.28 -22.14
C ASN A 113 -17.87 -4.64 -21.84
N LYS A 114 -17.06 -5.25 -20.97
CA LYS A 114 -15.89 -4.63 -20.33
C LYS A 114 -14.92 -3.98 -21.30
N LYS A 115 -14.56 -4.69 -22.37
CA LYS A 115 -13.63 -4.17 -23.39
C LYS A 115 -14.14 -2.90 -24.07
N ASN A 116 -15.43 -2.86 -24.40
CA ASN A 116 -16.04 -1.71 -25.06
C ASN A 116 -16.21 -0.53 -24.09
N MET A 117 -16.60 -0.80 -22.84
CA MET A 117 -16.75 0.21 -21.79
C MET A 117 -15.41 0.84 -21.39
N VAL A 118 -14.39 0.02 -21.09
CA VAL A 118 -13.06 0.51 -20.73
C VAL A 118 -12.48 1.38 -21.85
N HIS A 119 -12.59 0.93 -23.11
CA HIS A 119 -12.18 1.74 -24.26
C HIS A 119 -12.97 3.05 -24.37
N THR A 120 -14.27 3.02 -24.10
CA THR A 120 -15.11 4.23 -24.14
C THR A 120 -14.71 5.23 -23.06
N LEU A 121 -14.42 4.75 -21.84
CA LEU A 121 -14.01 5.59 -20.70
C LEU A 121 -12.60 6.17 -20.88
N SER A 122 -11.72 5.53 -21.67
CA SER A 122 -10.37 6.04 -21.97
C SER A 122 -10.31 6.87 -23.25
N GLU A 123 -10.58 6.27 -24.41
CA GLU A 123 -10.47 6.93 -25.72
C GLU A 123 -11.59 7.96 -25.95
N GLY A 124 -12.75 7.78 -25.31
CA GLY A 124 -13.85 8.74 -25.38
C GLY A 124 -13.50 10.13 -24.81
N LEU A 125 -12.49 10.23 -23.94
CA LEU A 125 -12.01 11.52 -23.40
C LEU A 125 -11.41 12.44 -24.47
N GLN A 126 -10.97 11.90 -25.61
CA GLN A 126 -10.50 12.70 -26.74
C GLN A 126 -11.65 13.24 -27.60
N ASN A 127 -12.88 12.77 -27.39
CA ASN A 127 -14.06 13.19 -28.14
C ASN A 127 -14.88 14.22 -27.35
N GLU A 128 -14.90 15.47 -27.82
CA GLU A 128 -15.59 16.58 -27.15
C GLU A 128 -17.07 16.33 -26.89
N ALA A 129 -17.75 15.52 -27.72
CA ALA A 129 -19.18 15.27 -27.59
C ALA A 129 -19.54 14.42 -26.36
N VAL A 130 -18.64 13.54 -25.90
CA VAL A 130 -18.89 12.61 -24.78
C VAL A 130 -17.98 12.84 -23.59
N CYS A 131 -16.88 13.60 -23.75
CA CYS A 131 -15.90 13.86 -22.69
C CYS A 131 -16.52 14.41 -21.40
N HIS A 132 -17.49 15.33 -21.50
CA HIS A 132 -18.17 15.86 -20.31
C HIS A 132 -19.04 14.81 -19.61
N ALA A 133 -19.76 13.99 -20.38
CA ALA A 133 -20.55 12.90 -19.82
C ALA A 133 -19.66 11.85 -19.14
N ILE A 134 -18.47 11.58 -19.68
CA ILE A 134 -17.49 10.68 -19.04
C ILE A 134 -17.01 11.24 -17.70
N PHE A 135 -16.76 12.56 -17.59
CA PHE A 135 -16.40 13.17 -16.30
C PHE A 135 -17.49 13.00 -15.25
N ASP A 136 -18.74 13.24 -15.63
CA ASP A 136 -19.88 13.13 -14.73
C ASP A 136 -20.06 11.67 -14.27
N VAL A 137 -20.07 10.73 -15.22
CA VAL A 137 -20.22 9.30 -14.95
C VAL A 137 -19.09 8.75 -14.07
N LEU A 138 -17.83 9.11 -14.33
CA LEU A 138 -16.71 8.69 -13.48
C LEU A 138 -16.75 9.30 -12.08
N SER A 139 -17.28 10.52 -11.94
CA SER A 139 -17.43 11.17 -10.63
C SER A 139 -18.41 10.45 -9.69
N ASP A 140 -19.35 9.70 -10.26
CA ASP A 140 -20.41 8.98 -9.54
C ASP A 140 -20.20 7.46 -9.48
N ALA A 141 -19.20 6.93 -10.19
CA ALA A 141 -18.91 5.50 -10.28
C ALA A 141 -17.75 5.05 -9.38
N ASP A 142 -17.37 5.86 -8.39
CA ASP A 142 -16.33 5.56 -7.40
C ASP A 142 -16.52 4.19 -6.73
N LEU A 143 -17.71 3.94 -6.18
CA LEU A 143 -18.05 2.65 -5.54
C LEU A 143 -18.08 1.49 -6.54
N PHE A 144 -18.65 1.70 -7.73
CA PHE A 144 -18.84 0.66 -8.73
C PHE A 144 -17.52 0.22 -9.36
N LEU A 145 -16.69 1.18 -9.79
CA LEU A 145 -15.38 0.91 -10.38
C LEU A 145 -14.40 0.33 -9.37
N ASP A 146 -14.38 0.84 -8.15
CA ASP A 146 -13.57 0.25 -7.08
C ASP A 146 -13.94 -1.22 -6.89
N THR A 147 -15.25 -1.53 -6.80
CA THR A 147 -15.71 -2.91 -6.61
C THR A 147 -15.35 -3.82 -7.80
N ILE A 148 -15.48 -3.34 -9.03
CA ILE A 148 -15.14 -4.09 -10.24
C ILE A 148 -13.62 -4.37 -10.35
N PHE A 149 -12.79 -3.36 -10.06
CA PHE A 149 -11.35 -3.43 -10.30
C PHE A 149 -10.53 -3.85 -9.08
N TYR A 150 -11.16 -4.06 -7.92
CA TYR A 150 -10.51 -4.41 -6.65
C TYR A 150 -9.55 -5.62 -6.76
N PHE A 151 -9.93 -6.67 -7.51
CA PHE A 151 -9.15 -7.91 -7.59
C PHE A 151 -8.34 -8.12 -8.88
N GLN A 152 -8.65 -7.41 -9.97
CA GLN A 152 -8.23 -7.86 -11.30
C GLN A 152 -7.39 -6.89 -12.13
N ASP A 153 -7.45 -5.57 -11.90
CA ASP A 153 -6.62 -4.62 -12.67
C ASP A 153 -6.65 -3.18 -12.11
N ASP A 154 -5.96 -2.92 -10.99
CA ASP A 154 -5.72 -1.55 -10.46
C ASP A 154 -5.21 -0.61 -11.57
N ARG A 155 -4.36 -1.13 -12.48
CA ARG A 155 -3.81 -0.36 -13.60
C ARG A 155 -4.88 0.29 -14.49
N ILE A 156 -5.95 -0.43 -14.83
CA ILE A 156 -7.02 0.11 -15.69
C ILE A 156 -7.78 1.22 -14.96
N PHE A 157 -8.06 1.02 -13.67
CA PHE A 157 -8.69 2.04 -12.83
C PHE A 157 -7.83 3.31 -12.77
N GLN A 158 -6.53 3.18 -12.48
CA GLN A 158 -5.61 4.33 -12.44
C GLN A 158 -5.59 5.06 -13.77
N GLU A 159 -5.45 4.32 -14.87
CA GLU A 159 -5.35 4.88 -16.22
C GLU A 159 -6.58 5.71 -16.57
N ILE A 160 -7.79 5.18 -16.35
CA ILE A 160 -9.04 5.90 -16.63
C ILE A 160 -9.11 7.22 -15.84
N TYR A 161 -8.87 7.19 -14.54
CA TYR A 161 -8.95 8.40 -13.71
C TYR A 161 -7.80 9.38 -13.99
N GLU A 162 -6.58 8.93 -14.26
CA GLU A 162 -5.46 9.80 -14.60
C GLU A 162 -5.68 10.53 -15.93
N LEU A 163 -6.16 9.80 -16.94
CA LEU A 163 -6.54 10.39 -18.23
C LEU A 163 -7.68 11.41 -18.04
N ALA A 164 -8.72 11.06 -17.28
CA ALA A 164 -9.86 11.94 -17.06
C ALA A 164 -9.45 13.22 -16.29
N ILE A 165 -8.66 13.09 -15.22
CA ILE A 165 -8.16 14.24 -14.44
C ILE A 165 -7.24 15.11 -15.28
N ALA A 166 -6.32 14.52 -16.06
CA ALA A 166 -5.43 15.26 -16.95
C ALA A 166 -6.23 16.05 -17.99
N LYS A 167 -7.23 15.42 -18.62
CA LYS A 167 -8.11 16.07 -19.60
C LYS A 167 -8.96 17.19 -18.98
N ALA A 168 -9.52 16.96 -17.79
CA ALA A 168 -10.30 17.98 -17.08
C ALA A 168 -9.43 19.19 -16.68
N LYS A 169 -8.17 18.96 -16.28
CA LYS A 169 -7.17 20.02 -16.02
C LYS A 169 -6.82 20.80 -17.28
N GLU A 170 -6.56 20.10 -18.40
CA GLU A 170 -6.31 20.71 -19.71
C GLU A 170 -7.44 21.67 -20.12
N GLN A 171 -8.69 21.23 -19.97
CA GLN A 171 -9.89 22.02 -20.30
C GLN A 171 -10.27 23.06 -19.23
N ARG A 172 -9.48 23.20 -18.15
CA ARG A 172 -9.74 24.09 -17.00
C ARG A 172 -11.13 23.87 -16.36
N LYS A 173 -11.61 22.63 -16.35
CA LYS A 173 -12.91 22.24 -15.76
C LYS A 173 -12.72 21.89 -14.28
N PHE A 174 -12.48 22.91 -13.44
CA PHE A 174 -12.15 22.71 -12.02
C PHE A 174 -13.18 21.92 -11.21
N LYS A 175 -14.47 22.03 -11.55
CA LYS A 175 -15.54 21.21 -10.92
C LYS A 175 -15.33 19.71 -11.19
N ALA A 176 -15.07 19.34 -12.45
CA ALA A 176 -14.80 17.95 -12.83
C ALA A 176 -13.49 17.45 -12.20
N VAL A 177 -12.43 18.27 -12.18
CA VAL A 177 -11.16 17.91 -11.50
C VAL A 177 -11.40 17.61 -10.02
N HIS A 178 -12.17 18.46 -9.34
CA HIS A 178 -12.51 18.27 -7.93
C HIS A 178 -13.26 16.96 -7.68
N GLN A 179 -14.31 16.67 -8.46
CA GLN A 179 -15.12 15.45 -8.29
C GLN A 179 -14.33 14.18 -8.64
N LEU A 180 -13.54 14.19 -9.72
CA LEU A 180 -12.72 13.05 -10.13
C LEU A 180 -11.60 12.74 -9.13
N LEU A 181 -11.00 13.76 -8.48
CA LEU A 181 -10.01 13.56 -7.42
C LEU A 181 -10.63 12.87 -6.20
N ILE A 182 -11.86 13.24 -5.82
CA ILE A 182 -12.59 12.62 -4.71
C ILE A 182 -12.93 11.16 -5.05
N ALA A 183 -13.45 10.91 -6.26
CA ALA A 183 -13.79 9.57 -6.73
C ALA A 183 -12.56 8.66 -6.82
N LYS A 184 -11.43 9.15 -7.36
CA LYS A 184 -10.15 8.42 -7.38
C LYS A 184 -9.66 8.13 -5.96
N ALA A 185 -9.79 9.10 -5.04
CA ALA A 185 -9.33 8.94 -3.66
C ALA A 185 -10.05 7.81 -2.94
N PHE A 186 -11.33 7.55 -3.24
CA PHE A 186 -12.07 6.43 -2.66
C PHE A 186 -11.38 5.08 -2.87
N ALA A 187 -11.01 4.76 -4.11
CA ALA A 187 -10.32 3.51 -4.40
C ALA A 187 -8.92 3.43 -3.76
N GLN A 188 -8.23 4.58 -3.64
CA GLN A 188 -6.93 4.62 -2.98
C GLN A 188 -7.01 4.36 -1.46
N ILE A 189 -8.17 4.58 -0.84
CA ILE A 189 -8.40 4.23 0.57
C ILE A 189 -8.36 2.72 0.72
N ASN A 190 -9.01 1.98 -0.19
CA ASN A 190 -9.08 0.52 -0.15
C ASN A 190 -7.73 -0.17 -0.35
N TRP A 191 -6.85 0.41 -1.16
CA TRP A 191 -5.56 -0.21 -1.48
C TRP A 191 -4.41 0.09 -0.51
N TYR A 192 -4.69 0.85 0.57
CA TYR A 192 -3.73 1.14 1.66
C TYR A 192 -2.34 1.66 1.19
N ASN A 193 -2.27 2.32 0.04
CA ASN A 193 -0.99 2.75 -0.56
C ASN A 193 -0.61 4.21 -0.18
N GLY A 194 -1.40 4.87 0.67
CA GLY A 194 -1.18 6.25 1.10
C GLY A 194 -1.50 7.32 0.05
N ALA A 195 -1.96 6.94 -1.16
CA ALA A 195 -2.22 7.86 -2.26
C ALA A 195 -3.55 8.64 -2.12
N ALA A 196 -4.47 8.20 -1.25
CA ALA A 196 -5.74 8.88 -1.03
C ALA A 196 -5.58 10.29 -0.42
N LEU A 197 -4.66 10.46 0.54
CA LEU A 197 -4.53 11.71 1.29
C LEU A 197 -4.04 12.89 0.43
N PRO A 198 -3.03 12.74 -0.45
CA PRO A 198 -2.68 13.78 -1.43
C PRO A 198 -3.86 14.22 -2.31
N LEU A 199 -4.64 13.27 -2.83
CA LEU A 199 -5.78 13.54 -3.70
C LEU A 199 -6.88 14.33 -2.97
N LEU A 200 -7.22 13.93 -1.74
CA LEU A 200 -8.21 14.63 -0.91
C LEU A 200 -7.76 16.05 -0.52
N LYS A 201 -6.45 16.27 -0.30
CA LYS A 201 -5.89 17.60 -0.03
C LYS A 201 -5.92 18.49 -1.27
N GLU A 202 -5.59 17.94 -2.44
CA GLU A 202 -5.70 18.69 -3.71
C GLU A 202 -7.15 19.11 -3.98
N ALA A 203 -8.12 18.21 -3.77
CA ALA A 203 -9.54 18.53 -3.87
C ALA A 203 -9.95 19.65 -2.89
N GLU A 204 -9.51 19.60 -1.64
CA GLU A 204 -9.79 20.65 -0.63
C GLU A 204 -9.21 22.02 -1.01
N GLU A 205 -8.02 22.06 -1.61
CA GLU A 205 -7.42 23.30 -2.11
C GLU A 205 -8.22 23.91 -3.27
N ILE A 206 -8.76 23.07 -4.15
CA ILE A 206 -9.63 23.51 -5.26
C ILE A 206 -10.93 24.11 -4.71
N GLU A 207 -11.53 23.49 -3.67
CA GLU A 207 -12.71 24.03 -2.98
C GLU A 207 -12.45 25.43 -2.40
N LYS A 208 -11.33 25.60 -1.68
CA LYS A 208 -10.97 26.86 -1.02
C LYS A 208 -10.70 28.00 -2.01
N LYS A 209 -10.06 27.70 -3.13
CA LYS A 209 -9.61 28.72 -4.10
C LYS A 209 -10.71 29.21 -5.04
N ASN A 210 -11.69 28.37 -5.36
CA ASN A 210 -12.60 28.65 -6.48
C ASN A 210 -14.00 29.16 -6.10
N LEU A 211 -14.33 29.36 -4.80
CA LEU A 211 -15.65 29.89 -4.36
C LEU A 211 -16.84 29.21 -5.07
N LEU A 212 -16.68 27.95 -5.49
CA LEU A 212 -17.75 27.15 -6.05
C LEU A 212 -18.82 27.04 -4.96
N LEU A 213 -20.06 27.45 -5.25
CA LEU A 213 -21.20 27.08 -4.40
C LEU A 213 -21.11 25.57 -4.20
N PRO A 214 -20.79 25.07 -2.99
CA PRO A 214 -20.53 23.66 -2.80
C PRO A 214 -21.83 22.94 -3.08
N SER A 215 -21.85 22.07 -4.09
CA SER A 215 -22.84 21.01 -4.09
C SER A 215 -22.55 20.19 -2.83
N GLU A 216 -23.53 20.03 -1.95
CA GLU A 216 -23.36 19.39 -0.63
C GLU A 216 -22.80 17.96 -0.78
N VAL A 217 -23.13 17.29 -1.90
CA VAL A 217 -22.77 15.90 -2.21
C VAL A 217 -21.25 15.66 -2.37
N PRO A 218 -20.49 16.31 -3.30
CA PRO A 218 -19.04 16.15 -3.37
C PRO A 218 -18.31 16.45 -2.06
N MET A 219 -18.75 17.48 -1.33
CA MET A 219 -18.19 17.83 -0.03
C MET A 219 -18.44 16.72 0.99
N GLY A 220 -19.66 16.18 1.04
CA GLY A 220 -20.02 15.01 1.86
C GLY A 220 -19.15 13.79 1.55
N LYS A 221 -18.99 13.43 0.26
CA LYS A 221 -18.10 12.34 -0.18
C LYS A 221 -16.67 12.53 0.31
N ARG A 222 -16.07 13.71 0.08
CA ARG A 222 -14.71 14.03 0.53
C ARG A 222 -14.54 13.89 2.04
N MET A 223 -15.51 14.38 2.82
CA MET A 223 -15.46 14.28 4.28
C MET A 223 -15.55 12.84 4.77
N CYS A 224 -16.46 12.04 4.19
CA CYS A 224 -16.55 10.61 4.48
C CYS A 224 -15.23 9.89 4.17
N TYR A 225 -14.67 10.09 2.98
CA TYR A 225 -13.43 9.45 2.55
C TYR A 225 -12.22 9.86 3.40
N HIS A 226 -12.09 11.15 3.70
CA HIS A 226 -11.05 11.61 4.62
C HIS A 226 -11.24 11.05 6.04
N GLY A 227 -12.49 10.96 6.51
CA GLY A 227 -12.82 10.36 7.79
C GLY A 227 -12.43 8.88 7.86
N ILE A 228 -12.70 8.11 6.80
CA ILE A 228 -12.28 6.71 6.68
C ILE A 228 -10.75 6.59 6.65
N GLN A 229 -10.05 7.45 5.90
CA GLN A 229 -8.59 7.47 5.91
C GLN A 229 -8.01 7.77 7.31
N LEU A 230 -8.64 8.66 8.08
CA LEU A 230 -8.26 8.94 9.46
C LEU A 230 -8.50 7.73 10.38
N LEU A 231 -9.59 6.99 10.18
CA LEU A 231 -9.85 5.73 10.89
C LEU A 231 -8.76 4.70 10.62
N MET A 232 -8.38 4.53 9.36
CA MET A 232 -7.31 3.61 8.94
C MET A 232 -5.93 4.01 9.46
N ASN A 233 -5.75 5.30 9.78
CA ASN A 233 -4.56 5.86 10.44
C ASN A 233 -4.71 5.96 11.98
N LYS A 234 -5.63 5.19 12.57
CA LYS A 234 -5.86 5.08 14.03
C LYS A 234 -6.39 6.36 14.71
N ALA A 235 -6.78 7.38 13.96
CA ALA A 235 -7.34 8.63 14.49
C ALA A 235 -8.86 8.54 14.69
N ILE A 236 -9.31 7.62 15.55
CA ILE A 236 -10.72 7.18 15.62
C ILE A 236 -11.71 8.33 15.85
N ALA A 237 -11.48 9.16 16.88
CA ALA A 237 -12.39 10.25 17.23
C ALA A 237 -12.51 11.32 16.14
N LYS A 238 -11.38 11.67 15.50
CA LYS A 238 -11.34 12.66 14.42
C LYS A 238 -11.98 12.11 13.14
N GLY A 239 -11.71 10.84 12.82
CA GLY A 239 -12.31 10.14 11.69
C GLY A 239 -13.83 10.04 11.84
N GLY A 240 -14.32 9.56 12.99
CA GLY A 240 -15.75 9.44 13.27
C GLY A 240 -16.50 10.78 13.15
N LYS A 241 -15.99 11.86 13.75
CA LYS A 241 -16.61 13.20 13.63
C LYS A 241 -16.68 13.69 12.17
N MET A 242 -15.65 13.40 11.39
CA MET A 242 -15.61 13.82 9.99
C MET A 242 -16.61 13.04 9.12
N ILE A 243 -16.78 11.74 9.41
CA ILE A 243 -17.83 10.91 8.79
C ILE A 243 -19.23 11.39 9.20
N GLU A 244 -19.47 11.68 10.48
CA GLU A 244 -20.75 12.23 10.96
C GLU A 244 -21.12 13.52 10.21
N THR A 245 -20.13 14.40 10.03
CA THR A 245 -20.35 15.66 9.29
C THR A 245 -20.60 15.39 7.80
N GLY A 246 -19.85 14.48 7.16
CA GLY A 246 -20.04 14.12 5.76
C GLY A 246 -21.42 13.54 5.46
N ILE A 247 -21.92 12.64 6.32
CA ILE A 247 -23.26 12.04 6.21
C ILE A 247 -24.36 13.10 6.28
N SER A 248 -24.20 14.13 7.13
CA SER A 248 -25.20 15.20 7.29
C SER A 248 -25.39 16.06 6.03
N LEU A 249 -24.47 15.97 5.07
CA LEU A 249 -24.52 16.68 3.78
C LEU A 249 -25.21 15.86 2.67
N PHE A 250 -25.67 14.64 2.96
CA PHE A 250 -26.40 13.81 2.01
C PHE A 250 -27.92 13.97 2.18
N SER A 251 -28.60 14.36 1.11
CA SER A 251 -30.06 14.54 1.07
C SER A 251 -30.81 13.21 0.84
N SER A 252 -30.67 12.60 -0.35
CA SER A 252 -31.26 11.30 -0.73
C SER A 252 -30.45 10.52 -1.79
N GLU A 253 -29.56 11.22 -2.50
CA GLU A 253 -28.55 10.67 -3.39
C GLU A 253 -27.38 10.11 -2.55
N ASN A 254 -26.74 9.01 -2.98
CA ASN A 254 -25.66 8.31 -2.27
C ASN A 254 -26.07 7.52 -1.02
N SER A 255 -27.27 6.94 -0.99
CA SER A 255 -27.74 6.09 0.12
C SER A 255 -26.78 4.95 0.45
N VAL A 256 -26.13 4.36 -0.56
CA VAL A 256 -25.15 3.28 -0.36
C VAL A 256 -23.97 3.79 0.46
N LEU A 257 -23.37 4.91 0.07
CA LEU A 257 -22.27 5.51 0.83
C LEU A 257 -22.70 5.93 2.23
N LYS A 258 -23.92 6.48 2.36
CA LYS A 258 -24.51 6.85 3.64
C LYS A 258 -24.65 5.63 4.56
N ILE A 259 -25.17 4.51 4.04
CA ILE A 259 -25.31 3.23 4.74
C ILE A 259 -23.93 2.73 5.21
N LEU A 260 -22.93 2.72 4.33
CA LEU A 260 -21.57 2.29 4.67
C LEU A 260 -20.95 3.14 5.77
N CYS A 261 -21.01 4.45 5.61
CA CYS A 261 -20.44 5.39 6.58
C CYS A 261 -21.15 5.29 7.93
N THR A 262 -22.46 5.08 7.93
CA THR A 262 -23.25 4.90 9.16
C THR A 262 -22.96 3.56 9.84
N GLN A 263 -22.70 2.49 9.08
CA GLN A 263 -22.24 1.21 9.62
C GLN A 263 -20.86 1.34 10.29
N ILE A 264 -19.93 2.04 9.64
CA ILE A 264 -18.62 2.37 10.24
C ILE A 264 -18.79 3.15 11.54
N LEU A 265 -19.70 4.14 11.59
CA LEU A 265 -20.02 4.89 12.81
C LEU A 265 -20.61 4.00 13.92
N ALA A 266 -21.52 3.09 13.58
CA ALA A 266 -22.08 2.12 14.51
C ALA A 266 -20.98 1.23 15.11
N PHE A 267 -20.01 0.83 14.29
CA PHE A 267 -18.88 -0.02 14.69
C PHE A 267 -17.89 0.70 15.62
N ILE A 268 -17.53 1.96 15.33
CA ILE A 268 -16.51 2.69 16.11
C ILE A 268 -17.05 3.29 17.41
N THR A 269 -18.37 3.39 17.57
CA THR A 269 -19.00 4.03 18.73
C THR A 269 -19.06 3.06 19.92
N PRO A 270 -18.37 3.34 21.05
CA PRO A 270 -18.34 2.44 22.20
C PRO A 270 -19.60 2.50 23.08
N HIS A 271 -20.38 3.58 23.00
CA HIS A 271 -21.58 3.76 23.81
C HIS A 271 -22.77 3.05 23.15
N GLU A 272 -23.32 2.05 23.82
CA GLU A 272 -24.35 1.15 23.30
C GLU A 272 -25.57 1.91 22.75
N GLN A 273 -26.09 2.90 23.49
CA GLN A 273 -27.22 3.72 23.01
C GLN A 273 -26.92 4.51 21.72
N LYS A 274 -25.68 5.01 21.55
CA LYS A 274 -25.28 5.78 20.36
C LYS A 274 -24.93 4.84 19.19
N SER A 275 -24.40 3.65 19.46
CA SER A 275 -24.25 2.60 18.46
C SER A 275 -25.62 2.15 17.93
N SER A 276 -26.58 1.87 18.82
CA SER A 276 -27.96 1.51 18.46
C SER A 276 -28.67 2.61 17.66
N TYR A 277 -28.42 3.89 17.97
CA TYR A 277 -28.89 5.01 17.14
C TYR A 277 -28.43 4.91 15.69
N TYR A 278 -27.13 4.67 15.44
CA TYR A 278 -26.60 4.48 14.09
C TYR A 278 -27.14 3.22 13.42
N ARG A 279 -27.31 2.13 14.17
CA ARG A 279 -27.94 0.90 13.64
C ARG A 279 -29.36 1.16 13.16
N ASN A 280 -30.16 1.88 13.94
CA ASN A 280 -31.53 2.23 13.57
C ASN A 280 -31.60 3.11 12.33
N ILE A 281 -30.65 4.05 12.15
CA ILE A 281 -30.56 4.85 10.91
C ILE A 281 -30.34 3.94 9.70
N VAL A 282 -29.37 3.03 9.78
CA VAL A 282 -29.10 2.10 8.68
C VAL A 282 -30.31 1.20 8.40
N LEU A 283 -30.96 0.65 9.43
CA LEU A 283 -32.17 -0.17 9.26
C LEU A 283 -33.30 0.63 8.59
N THR A 284 -33.46 1.91 8.92
CA THR A 284 -34.46 2.79 8.31
C THR A 284 -34.13 3.07 6.84
N GLU A 285 -32.87 3.36 6.52
CA GLU A 285 -32.41 3.58 5.15
C GLU A 285 -32.55 2.31 4.28
N CYS A 286 -32.30 1.13 4.86
CA CYS A 286 -32.51 -0.17 4.21
C CYS A 286 -34.00 -0.51 4.06
N ALA A 287 -34.85 -0.20 5.04
CA ALA A 287 -36.29 -0.47 4.97
C ALA A 287 -36.98 0.24 3.79
N ASN A 288 -36.45 1.40 3.40
CA ASN A 288 -36.93 2.15 2.25
C ASN A 288 -36.44 1.61 0.89
N ARG A 289 -35.54 0.59 0.88
CA ARG A 289 -34.88 0.04 -0.32
C ARG A 289 -34.69 -1.47 -0.18
N PRO A 290 -35.62 -2.31 -0.66
CA PRO A 290 -35.65 -3.75 -0.38
C PRO A 290 -34.44 -4.55 -0.89
N SER A 291 -33.62 -3.97 -1.78
CA SER A 291 -32.38 -4.53 -2.32
C SER A 291 -31.12 -4.12 -1.55
N LEU A 292 -31.21 -3.23 -0.55
CA LEU A 292 -30.08 -2.79 0.26
C LEU A 292 -30.14 -3.42 1.66
N TYR A 293 -29.03 -4.01 2.08
CA TYR A 293 -28.94 -4.71 3.36
C TYR A 293 -27.88 -4.10 4.28
N ALA A 294 -28.16 -4.18 5.57
CA ALA A 294 -27.25 -3.76 6.62
C ALA A 294 -26.42 -4.95 7.09
N PHE A 295 -25.09 -4.79 7.14
CA PHE A 295 -24.23 -5.76 7.80
C PHE A 295 -24.03 -5.31 9.25
N PHE A 296 -24.61 -6.06 10.19
CA PHE A 296 -24.30 -5.93 11.60
C PHE A 296 -23.75 -7.25 12.10
N LYS A 297 -22.58 -7.20 12.74
CA LYS A 297 -22.11 -8.30 13.57
C LYS A 297 -23.16 -8.54 14.67
N ALA A 298 -23.72 -9.75 14.74
CA ALA A 298 -24.76 -10.10 15.71
C ALA A 298 -24.28 -9.76 17.14
N ILE A 299 -25.05 -8.92 17.84
CA ILE A 299 -24.98 -8.82 19.30
C ILE A 299 -26.02 -9.81 19.82
N GLN A 300 -25.62 -10.67 20.76
CA GLN A 300 -26.53 -11.56 21.47
C GLN A 300 -27.65 -10.73 22.12
N GLU A 301 -28.89 -11.06 21.78
CA GLU A 301 -30.08 -10.65 22.53
C GLU A 301 -30.04 -11.37 23.88
N ASP A 302 -29.66 -10.66 24.94
CA ASP A 302 -30.04 -10.98 26.32
C ASP A 302 -30.17 -9.64 27.06
N ASP A 303 -31.36 -9.04 26.94
CA ASP A 303 -31.99 -8.11 27.90
C ASP A 303 -32.99 -7.19 27.17
N CYS A 304 -34.16 -7.72 26.81
CA CYS A 304 -35.41 -6.96 26.66
C CYS A 304 -36.60 -7.93 26.70
N ALA A 305 -36.78 -8.58 27.86
CA ALA A 305 -38.10 -9.05 28.25
C ALA A 305 -38.82 -7.86 28.90
N ASP A 306 -39.87 -7.36 28.24
CA ASP A 306 -41.11 -7.00 28.91
C ASP A 306 -42.23 -6.89 27.86
N GLU A 307 -43.27 -7.68 28.10
CA GLU A 307 -44.52 -7.68 27.36
C GLU A 307 -45.21 -6.32 27.46
N ASN A 308 -45.97 -5.93 26.44
CA ASN A 308 -47.25 -5.28 26.69
C ASN A 308 -48.29 -5.61 25.60
N GLU A 309 -49.45 -5.97 26.11
CA GLU A 309 -50.72 -6.24 25.46
C GLU A 309 -51.28 -4.93 24.87
N ASP A 310 -51.23 -4.75 23.54
CA ASP A 310 -52.26 -4.02 22.77
C ASP A 310 -51.99 -4.19 21.27
N GLY A 311 -52.96 -4.79 20.56
CA GLY A 311 -52.77 -5.42 19.25
C GLY A 311 -52.49 -4.49 18.07
N ASN A 312 -51.20 -4.39 17.67
CA ASN A 312 -50.58 -4.46 16.31
C ASN A 312 -49.19 -3.77 16.35
N PRO A 313 -48.15 -4.18 15.57
CA PRO A 313 -48.14 -5.08 14.41
C PRO A 313 -47.17 -6.28 14.53
N LYS A 314 -47.46 -7.41 13.88
CA LYS A 314 -46.43 -8.44 13.60
C LYS A 314 -45.69 -8.11 12.30
N ALA A 315 -44.64 -7.29 12.40
CA ALA A 315 -43.54 -7.34 11.46
C ALA A 315 -42.59 -8.45 11.93
N VAL A 316 -42.74 -9.67 11.39
CA VAL A 316 -41.74 -10.73 11.57
C VAL A 316 -40.67 -10.49 10.52
N SER A 317 -39.69 -9.67 10.86
CA SER A 317 -38.40 -9.59 10.16
C SER A 317 -37.35 -10.32 11.00
N GLN A 318 -37.15 -11.61 10.73
CA GLN A 318 -35.88 -12.27 11.04
C GLN A 318 -35.10 -12.37 9.72
N PRO A 319 -33.76 -12.17 9.75
CA PRO A 319 -32.88 -13.25 10.22
C PRO A 319 -31.66 -12.84 11.05
N LEU A 320 -31.36 -13.69 12.05
CA LEU A 320 -30.01 -14.08 12.45
C LEU A 320 -29.55 -15.26 11.57
N ILE A 321 -28.22 -15.42 11.42
CA ILE A 321 -27.44 -16.57 10.85
C ILE A 321 -26.99 -16.42 9.37
N LEU A 322 -25.67 -16.51 9.14
CA LEU A 322 -24.98 -16.86 7.88
C LEU A 322 -24.28 -18.23 8.08
N PRO A 323 -23.93 -19.04 7.04
CA PRO A 323 -23.67 -18.69 5.64
C PRO A 323 -24.40 -19.52 4.57
N LEU A 324 -24.22 -19.10 3.31
CA LEU A 324 -24.56 -19.75 2.04
C LEU A 324 -24.47 -21.30 2.07
N ALA A 325 -25.61 -22.00 2.12
CA ALA A 325 -25.64 -23.46 1.96
C ALA A 325 -26.92 -24.00 1.31
N LEU A 326 -27.89 -23.15 0.91
CA LEU A 326 -29.23 -23.64 0.54
C LEU A 326 -29.66 -23.36 -0.91
N LEU A 327 -28.87 -22.69 -1.74
CA LEU A 327 -29.28 -22.36 -3.12
C LEU A 327 -28.74 -23.29 -4.22
N PHE A 328 -27.93 -24.30 -3.88
CA PHE A 328 -27.33 -25.21 -4.87
C PHE A 328 -28.24 -26.40 -5.29
N ASN A 329 -29.39 -26.60 -4.64
CA ASN A 329 -30.27 -27.73 -4.96
C ASN A 329 -31.24 -27.47 -6.13
N ASP A 330 -31.54 -26.21 -6.47
CA ASP A 330 -32.60 -25.90 -7.46
C ASP A 330 -32.06 -25.55 -8.87
N ILE A 331 -30.75 -25.30 -9.02
CA ILE A 331 -30.12 -24.99 -10.33
C ILE A 331 -29.63 -26.27 -11.04
N ALA A 332 -29.39 -27.34 -10.29
CA ALA A 332 -28.93 -28.63 -10.82
C ALA A 332 -29.98 -29.37 -11.67
N GLU A 333 -31.25 -28.94 -11.66
CA GLU A 333 -32.32 -29.54 -12.47
C GLU A 333 -32.41 -28.99 -13.90
N CYS A 334 -31.69 -27.90 -14.24
CA CYS A 334 -31.95 -27.16 -15.50
C CYS A 334 -30.87 -27.26 -16.60
N TYR A 335 -29.62 -27.68 -16.35
CA TYR A 335 -28.56 -27.64 -17.38
C TYR A 335 -27.54 -28.81 -17.36
N ASP A 336 -27.13 -29.27 -18.55
CA ASP A 336 -26.14 -30.32 -18.79
C ASP A 336 -24.69 -29.81 -18.61
N MET A 337 -24.04 -30.29 -17.55
CA MET A 337 -22.74 -29.85 -17.03
C MET A 337 -21.53 -30.11 -17.94
N LYS A 338 -21.65 -30.94 -18.99
CA LYS A 338 -20.50 -31.21 -19.88
C LYS A 338 -20.20 -30.11 -20.88
N GLU A 339 -21.19 -29.32 -21.27
CA GLU A 339 -21.00 -28.24 -22.26
C GLU A 339 -20.59 -26.91 -21.59
N VAL A 340 -21.09 -26.67 -20.37
CA VAL A 340 -20.71 -25.53 -19.51
C VAL A 340 -19.23 -25.60 -19.10
N MET A 341 -18.76 -26.80 -18.71
CA MET A 341 -17.36 -27.03 -18.31
C MET A 341 -16.37 -26.93 -19.48
N PHE A 342 -16.83 -27.10 -20.72
CA PHE A 342 -15.97 -27.09 -21.92
C PHE A 342 -15.87 -25.69 -22.57
N LYS A 343 -16.90 -24.84 -22.46
CA LYS A 343 -16.91 -23.47 -23.01
C LYS A 343 -16.37 -22.40 -22.05
N LEU A 344 -16.27 -22.67 -20.75
CA LEU A 344 -15.84 -21.72 -19.71
C LEU A 344 -14.48 -22.07 -19.08
N GLY A 345 -13.52 -22.47 -19.91
CA GLY A 345 -12.19 -22.86 -19.48
C GLY A 345 -11.36 -21.72 -18.88
N LEU A 346 -11.32 -21.67 -17.54
CA LEU A 346 -10.26 -21.18 -16.64
C LEU A 346 -10.28 -19.75 -16.02
N PRO A 347 -10.97 -18.71 -16.55
CA PRO A 347 -11.18 -17.48 -15.77
C PRO A 347 -12.50 -17.48 -14.98
N VAL A 348 -13.51 -18.19 -15.48
CA VAL A 348 -14.87 -18.12 -14.92
C VAL A 348 -15.03 -19.01 -13.72
N SER A 349 -14.38 -20.18 -13.60
CA SER A 349 -14.49 -21.01 -12.38
C SER A 349 -13.79 -20.44 -11.14
N LYS A 350 -12.91 -19.44 -11.29
CA LYS A 350 -12.30 -18.71 -10.17
C LYS A 350 -13.18 -17.54 -9.73
N LEU A 351 -13.67 -16.75 -10.69
CA LEU A 351 -14.64 -15.69 -10.45
C LEU A 351 -15.97 -16.25 -9.92
N GLN A 352 -16.44 -17.35 -10.50
CA GLN A 352 -17.64 -18.07 -10.11
C GLN A 352 -17.45 -18.78 -8.77
N LYS A 353 -16.29 -19.34 -8.40
CA LYS A 353 -16.08 -19.88 -7.04
C LYS A 353 -15.88 -18.81 -5.96
N GLU A 354 -15.34 -17.64 -6.31
CA GLU A 354 -15.21 -16.50 -5.39
C GLU A 354 -16.56 -15.79 -5.21
N ILE A 355 -17.36 -15.66 -6.29
CA ILE A 355 -18.74 -15.16 -6.26
C ILE A 355 -19.70 -16.19 -5.63
N GLU A 356 -19.60 -17.49 -5.91
CA GLU A 356 -20.45 -18.55 -5.34
C GLU A 356 -20.11 -18.86 -3.87
N ALA A 357 -18.92 -18.47 -3.39
CA ALA A 357 -18.57 -18.48 -1.97
C ALA A 357 -19.21 -17.31 -1.19
N GLU A 358 -19.60 -16.22 -1.85
CA GLU A 358 -20.10 -14.99 -1.20
C GLU A 358 -21.51 -14.52 -1.65
N ALA A 359 -22.09 -15.04 -2.74
CA ALA A 359 -23.37 -14.59 -3.32
C ALA A 359 -24.49 -15.65 -3.20
N GLN A 360 -25.22 -15.64 -2.08
CA GLN A 360 -26.63 -16.03 -2.10
C GLN A 360 -27.45 -14.81 -1.71
N ASN A 361 -28.29 -14.43 -2.66
CA ASN A 361 -29.17 -13.26 -2.75
C ASN A 361 -28.48 -12.02 -3.33
N ASP A 362 -29.18 -11.36 -4.25
CA ASP A 362 -28.82 -10.10 -4.90
C ASP A 362 -28.41 -9.03 -3.88
N ARG A 363 -27.10 -8.94 -3.57
CA ARG A 363 -26.57 -8.20 -2.41
C ARG A 363 -25.26 -7.49 -2.75
N LEU A 364 -25.08 -6.33 -2.12
CA LEU A 364 -23.92 -5.45 -2.28
C LEU A 364 -22.79 -5.88 -1.32
N TYR A 365 -21.70 -6.47 -1.84
CA TYR A 365 -20.47 -6.73 -1.09
C TYR A 365 -19.47 -5.59 -1.32
N LEU A 366 -18.98 -4.95 -0.26
CA LEU A 366 -18.00 -3.86 -0.35
C LEU A 366 -16.73 -4.21 0.42
N PRO A 367 -15.62 -4.48 -0.29
CA PRO A 367 -14.31 -4.77 0.32
C PRO A 367 -13.88 -3.74 1.36
N LEU A 368 -14.28 -2.48 1.16
CA LEU A 368 -14.02 -1.38 2.09
C LEU A 368 -14.52 -1.64 3.51
N LEU A 369 -15.74 -2.16 3.67
CA LEU A 369 -16.32 -2.38 4.99
C LEU A 369 -15.52 -3.46 5.74
N PHE A 370 -15.18 -4.55 5.05
CA PHE A 370 -14.34 -5.60 5.58
C PHE A 370 -12.95 -5.09 5.99
N VAL A 371 -12.28 -4.31 5.12
CA VAL A 371 -10.96 -3.73 5.40
C VAL A 371 -11.02 -2.79 6.61
N VAL A 372 -12.03 -1.91 6.67
CA VAL A 372 -12.20 -0.93 7.75
C VAL A 372 -12.54 -1.62 9.06
N GLU A 373 -13.49 -2.56 9.09
CA GLU A 373 -13.85 -3.32 10.29
C GLU A 373 -12.69 -4.17 10.78
N THR A 374 -11.95 -4.84 9.89
CA THR A 374 -10.77 -5.63 10.25
C THR A 374 -9.67 -4.74 10.82
N THR A 375 -9.41 -3.60 10.18
CA THR A 375 -8.41 -2.63 10.65
C THR A 375 -8.80 -2.07 12.02
N LEU A 376 -10.07 -1.70 12.21
CA LEU A 376 -10.54 -1.14 13.48
C LEU A 376 -10.68 -2.20 14.58
N ALA A 377 -11.02 -3.45 14.24
CA ALA A 377 -10.94 -4.58 15.15
C ALA A 377 -9.49 -4.74 15.62
N ASN A 378 -8.52 -4.70 14.72
CA ASN A 378 -7.10 -4.75 15.08
C ASN A 378 -6.70 -3.56 15.97
N VAL A 379 -7.17 -2.35 15.69
CA VAL A 379 -6.91 -1.17 16.56
C VAL A 379 -7.55 -1.30 17.94
N LYS A 380 -8.76 -1.87 18.05
CA LYS A 380 -9.39 -2.16 19.35
C LYS A 380 -8.62 -3.25 20.11
N ILE A 381 -8.23 -4.33 19.43
CA ILE A 381 -7.44 -5.43 19.99
C ILE A 381 -6.04 -4.95 20.40
N GLU A 382 -5.43 -3.98 19.70
CA GLU A 382 -4.16 -3.35 20.10
C GLU A 382 -4.23 -2.67 21.47
N GLN A 383 -5.42 -2.15 21.83
CA GLN A 383 -5.69 -1.48 23.11
C GLN A 383 -6.06 -2.47 24.23
N GLU A 384 -6.36 -3.72 23.88
CA GLU A 384 -6.74 -4.76 24.82
C GLU A 384 -5.51 -5.41 25.49
N SER A 385 -5.68 -5.85 26.73
CA SER A 385 -4.65 -6.67 27.38
C SER A 385 -4.52 -8.03 26.65
N PRO A 386 -3.34 -8.68 26.63
CA PRO A 386 -3.19 -10.02 26.04
C PRO A 386 -4.20 -11.05 26.58
N ALA A 387 -4.60 -10.91 27.85
CA ALA A 387 -5.62 -11.78 28.46
C ALA A 387 -7.02 -11.55 27.85
N ALA A 388 -7.37 -10.30 27.54
CA ALA A 388 -8.64 -9.98 26.87
C ALA A 388 -8.65 -10.47 25.41
N MET A 389 -7.54 -10.32 24.68
CA MET A 389 -7.43 -10.86 23.32
C MET A 389 -7.59 -12.39 23.30
N GLN A 390 -6.96 -13.08 24.26
CA GLN A 390 -7.06 -14.53 24.37
C GLN A 390 -8.49 -14.97 24.72
N LEU A 391 -9.14 -14.30 25.68
CA LEU A 391 -10.53 -14.59 26.05
C LEU A 391 -11.49 -14.40 24.86
N ALA A 392 -11.32 -13.31 24.09
CA ALA A 392 -12.12 -13.06 22.90
C ALA A 392 -11.91 -14.13 21.82
N LEU A 393 -10.67 -14.63 21.68
CA LEU A 393 -10.36 -15.71 20.76
C LEU A 393 -10.94 -17.06 21.23
N ASP A 394 -10.86 -17.37 22.52
CA ASP A 394 -11.40 -18.60 23.10
C ASP A 394 -12.92 -18.65 22.96
N ASN A 395 -13.60 -17.52 23.22
CA ASN A 395 -15.04 -17.39 22.98
C ASN A 395 -15.39 -17.61 21.49
N PHE A 396 -14.61 -17.00 20.59
CA PHE A 396 -14.82 -17.18 19.14
C PHE A 396 -14.60 -18.62 18.69
N ILE A 397 -13.59 -19.31 19.22
CA ILE A 397 -13.34 -20.72 18.94
C ILE A 397 -14.48 -21.59 19.48
N GLY A 398 -15.05 -21.25 20.64
CA GLY A 398 -16.21 -21.93 21.22
C GLY A 398 -17.46 -21.82 20.34
N GLU A 399 -17.67 -20.67 19.71
CA GLU A 399 -18.85 -20.37 18.89
C GLU A 399 -18.72 -20.88 17.44
N TYR A 400 -17.57 -20.65 16.80
CA TYR A 400 -17.37 -20.89 15.36
C TYR A 400 -16.43 -22.06 15.03
N GLY A 401 -15.84 -22.69 16.05
CA GLY A 401 -14.92 -23.80 15.91
C GLY A 401 -13.47 -23.40 15.58
N ARG A 402 -12.53 -24.30 15.90
CA ARG A 402 -11.09 -24.07 15.72
C ARG A 402 -10.65 -24.09 14.25
N LEU A 403 -11.26 -24.94 13.42
CA LEU A 403 -10.94 -25.07 11.99
C LEU A 403 -11.81 -24.13 11.16
N ASN A 404 -11.55 -22.83 11.28
CA ASN A 404 -12.29 -21.78 10.59
C ASN A 404 -11.30 -20.72 10.05
N PRO A 405 -11.48 -20.22 8.80
CA PRO A 405 -10.72 -19.10 8.25
C PRO A 405 -10.55 -17.90 9.19
N ASP A 406 -11.64 -17.50 9.85
CA ASP A 406 -11.67 -16.35 10.75
C ASP A 406 -10.88 -16.58 12.03
N THR A 407 -10.84 -17.83 12.51
CA THR A 407 -9.99 -18.22 13.64
C THR A 407 -8.51 -18.04 13.27
N ALA A 408 -8.12 -18.47 12.08
CA ALA A 408 -6.75 -18.26 11.58
C ALA A 408 -6.42 -16.77 11.41
N ALA A 409 -7.34 -15.98 10.86
CA ALA A 409 -7.18 -14.53 10.71
C ALA A 409 -7.01 -13.82 12.06
N ARG A 410 -7.76 -14.23 13.09
CA ARG A 410 -7.63 -13.69 14.45
C ARG A 410 -6.30 -14.04 15.09
N TYR A 411 -5.86 -15.29 15.02
CA TYR A 411 -4.51 -15.67 15.46
C TYR A 411 -3.44 -14.85 14.74
N TYR A 412 -3.55 -14.71 13.42
CA TYR A 412 -2.62 -13.91 12.63
C TYR A 412 -2.58 -12.44 13.08
N ASN A 413 -3.74 -11.82 13.30
CA ASN A 413 -3.84 -10.43 13.73
C ASN A 413 -3.33 -10.20 15.16
N ILE A 414 -3.65 -11.11 16.10
CA ILE A 414 -3.09 -11.08 17.45
C ILE A 414 -1.56 -11.21 17.37
N GLY A 415 -1.04 -12.06 16.48
CA GLY A 415 0.38 -12.17 16.19
C GLY A 415 1.01 -10.84 15.75
N LEU A 416 0.36 -10.08 14.86
CA LEU A 416 0.83 -8.76 14.41
C LEU A 416 0.93 -7.78 15.57
N ILE A 417 -0.10 -7.74 16.41
CA ILE A 417 -0.17 -6.85 17.58
C ILE A 417 0.93 -7.20 18.59
N LEU A 418 1.12 -8.48 18.87
CA LEU A 418 2.17 -8.96 19.77
C LEU A 418 3.57 -8.68 19.21
N TYR A 419 3.75 -8.77 17.89
CA TYR A 419 5.01 -8.40 17.22
C TYR A 419 5.35 -6.92 17.41
N GLU A 420 4.38 -6.01 17.20
CA GLU A 420 4.56 -4.57 17.43
C GLU A 420 4.84 -4.25 18.91
N GLN A 421 4.25 -5.02 19.83
CA GLN A 421 4.55 -4.96 21.27
C GLN A 421 5.91 -5.60 21.64
N LYS A 422 6.69 -6.09 20.65
CA LYS A 422 7.96 -6.81 20.83
C LYS A 422 7.86 -8.10 21.65
N LYS A 423 6.66 -8.67 21.79
CA LYS A 423 6.38 -9.96 22.45
C LYS A 423 6.52 -11.10 21.44
N TYR A 424 7.74 -11.29 20.96
CA TYR A 424 8.00 -12.14 19.79
C TYR A 424 7.67 -13.63 20.01
N ASP A 425 7.82 -14.16 21.23
CA ASP A 425 7.47 -15.56 21.53
C ASP A 425 5.97 -15.81 21.40
N ALA A 426 5.15 -14.93 21.99
CA ALA A 426 3.70 -15.03 21.91
C ALA A 426 3.21 -14.79 20.46
N ALA A 427 3.83 -13.86 19.74
CA ALA A 427 3.55 -13.64 18.34
C ALA A 427 3.81 -14.89 17.49
N LEU A 428 4.93 -15.59 17.71
CA LEU A 428 5.23 -16.85 17.02
C LEU A 428 4.19 -17.92 17.31
N THR A 429 3.77 -18.10 18.57
CA THR A 429 2.71 -19.03 18.92
C THR A 429 1.44 -18.75 18.12
N CYS A 430 1.00 -17.49 18.07
CA CYS A 430 -0.18 -17.12 17.30
C CYS A 430 0.00 -17.37 15.79
N TYR A 431 1.15 -17.03 15.21
CA TYR A 431 1.38 -17.28 13.78
C TYR A 431 1.46 -18.77 13.44
N TYR A 432 2.01 -19.62 14.32
CA TYR A 432 2.03 -21.06 14.12
C TYR A 432 0.63 -21.67 14.19
N GLU A 433 -0.22 -21.21 15.11
CA GLU A 433 -1.64 -21.61 15.15
C GLU A 433 -2.39 -21.18 13.88
N ALA A 434 -2.19 -19.93 13.43
CA ALA A 434 -2.75 -19.46 12.16
C ALA A 434 -2.27 -20.30 10.97
N LEU A 435 -0.98 -20.63 10.94
CA LEU A 435 -0.38 -21.47 9.90
C LEU A 435 -0.97 -22.89 9.89
N ASP A 436 -1.11 -23.54 11.05
CA ASP A 436 -1.67 -24.89 11.17
C ASP A 436 -3.12 -24.93 10.64
N ILE A 437 -3.94 -23.95 11.01
CA ILE A 437 -5.31 -23.85 10.51
C ILE A 437 -5.32 -23.61 9.00
N ARG A 438 -4.53 -22.66 8.48
CA ARG A 438 -4.45 -22.35 7.05
C ARG A 438 -3.95 -23.52 6.21
N LEU A 439 -2.98 -24.29 6.71
CA LEU A 439 -2.51 -25.52 6.06
C LEU A 439 -3.62 -26.58 5.97
N LYS A 440 -4.46 -26.71 7.01
CA LYS A 440 -5.57 -27.66 7.01
C LYS A 440 -6.72 -27.23 6.10
N LEU A 441 -6.99 -25.94 6.00
CA LEU A 441 -8.10 -25.39 5.20
C LEU A 441 -7.74 -25.23 3.72
N TYR A 442 -6.57 -24.66 3.44
CA TYR A 442 -6.19 -24.23 2.09
C TYR A 442 -5.02 -25.02 1.50
N GLY A 443 -4.32 -25.80 2.33
CA GLY A 443 -3.10 -26.50 1.93
C GLY A 443 -1.89 -25.58 1.81
N HIS A 444 -0.84 -26.11 1.18
CA HIS A 444 0.48 -25.48 1.16
C HIS A 444 0.60 -24.33 0.15
N ASN A 445 -0.16 -24.36 -0.94
CA ASN A 445 -0.02 -23.42 -2.06
C ASN A 445 -1.11 -22.32 -2.03
N HIS A 446 -1.20 -21.60 -0.92
CA HIS A 446 -2.17 -20.51 -0.73
C HIS A 446 -1.47 -19.23 -0.22
N ALA A 447 -1.97 -18.05 -0.63
CA ALA A 447 -1.41 -16.76 -0.25
C ALA A 447 -1.34 -16.58 1.28
N ASP A 448 -2.44 -16.83 1.99
CA ASP A 448 -2.50 -16.78 3.46
C ASP A 448 -1.49 -17.69 4.16
N THR A 449 -1.22 -18.87 3.61
CA THR A 449 -0.21 -19.80 4.14
C THR A 449 1.19 -19.18 3.98
N ALA A 450 1.46 -18.55 2.84
CA ALA A 450 2.71 -17.83 2.61
C ALA A 450 2.86 -16.62 3.55
N ASP A 451 1.78 -15.91 3.83
CA ASP A 451 1.78 -14.77 4.76
C ASP A 451 2.10 -15.20 6.19
N SER A 452 1.55 -16.33 6.65
CA SER A 452 1.93 -16.90 7.94
C SER A 452 3.43 -17.22 8.00
N PHE A 453 3.98 -17.91 6.99
CA PHE A 453 5.41 -18.18 6.92
C PHE A 453 6.26 -16.90 6.89
N TYR A 454 5.81 -15.88 6.15
CA TYR A 454 6.47 -14.59 6.06
C TYR A 454 6.53 -13.88 7.43
N GLN A 455 5.43 -13.86 8.19
CA GLN A 455 5.42 -13.24 9.51
C GLN A 455 6.21 -14.05 10.55
N ILE A 456 6.19 -15.39 10.47
CA ILE A 456 7.06 -16.25 11.28
C ILE A 456 8.53 -15.90 11.02
N GLY A 457 8.94 -15.81 9.74
CA GLY A 457 10.30 -15.44 9.36
C GLY A 457 10.68 -14.05 9.85
N ARG A 458 9.80 -13.05 9.73
CA ARG A 458 10.02 -11.69 10.27
C ARG A 458 10.20 -11.67 11.78
N THR A 459 9.43 -12.49 12.48
CA THR A 459 9.49 -12.58 13.95
C THR A 459 10.76 -13.27 14.42
N GLN A 460 11.16 -14.36 13.76
CA GLN A 460 12.44 -15.03 14.01
C GLN A 460 13.64 -14.10 13.72
N LEU A 461 13.57 -13.32 12.64
CA LEU A 461 14.59 -12.33 12.30
C LEU A 461 14.73 -11.25 13.39
N ALA A 462 13.62 -10.74 13.92
CA ALA A 462 13.61 -9.78 15.03
C ALA A 462 14.20 -10.38 16.33
N LYS A 463 14.04 -11.69 16.54
CA LYS A 463 14.68 -12.45 17.62
C LYS A 463 16.15 -12.81 17.36
N LYS A 464 16.71 -12.43 16.21
CA LYS A 464 18.06 -12.79 15.75
C LYS A 464 18.26 -14.29 15.49
N ASP A 465 17.18 -15.06 15.32
CA ASP A 465 17.24 -16.45 14.85
C ASP A 465 17.25 -16.47 13.32
N TYR A 466 18.41 -16.11 12.76
CA TYR A 466 18.57 -15.91 11.33
C TYR A 466 18.40 -17.18 10.51
N LYS A 467 18.74 -18.35 11.06
CA LYS A 467 18.64 -19.64 10.35
C LYS A 467 17.19 -20.06 10.17
N SER A 468 16.38 -20.02 11.22
CA SER A 468 14.96 -20.33 11.14
C SER A 468 14.21 -19.31 10.29
N ALA A 469 14.58 -18.02 10.41
CA ALA A 469 14.00 -16.95 9.61
C ALA A 469 14.19 -17.20 8.11
N LEU A 470 15.40 -17.61 7.71
CA LEU A 470 15.72 -17.93 6.33
C LEU A 470 14.84 -19.06 5.80
N GLN A 471 14.71 -20.17 6.54
CA GLN A 471 13.85 -21.30 6.15
C GLN A 471 12.39 -20.85 5.95
N SER A 472 11.88 -20.03 6.87
CA SER A 472 10.50 -19.54 6.80
C SER A 472 10.29 -18.61 5.61
N PHE A 473 11.25 -17.74 5.31
CA PHE A 473 11.19 -16.89 4.11
C PHE A 473 11.32 -17.68 2.81
N GLU A 474 12.14 -18.73 2.76
CA GLU A 474 12.26 -19.61 1.59
C GLU A 474 10.95 -20.34 1.31
N GLN A 475 10.26 -20.85 2.35
CA GLN A 475 8.92 -21.43 2.22
C GLN A 475 7.91 -20.39 1.70
N ALA A 476 7.89 -19.18 2.27
CA ALA A 476 7.02 -18.10 1.81
C ALA A 476 7.31 -17.70 0.35
N LEU A 477 8.58 -17.70 -0.06
CA LEU A 477 9.00 -17.35 -1.41
C LEU A 477 8.52 -18.39 -2.43
N ASP A 478 8.73 -19.68 -2.16
CA ASP A 478 8.31 -20.78 -3.03
C ASP A 478 6.78 -20.74 -3.26
N ILE A 479 6.01 -20.54 -2.18
CA ILE A 479 4.55 -20.42 -2.28
C ILE A 479 4.16 -19.16 -3.06
N ARG A 480 4.71 -17.98 -2.73
CA ARG A 480 4.38 -16.72 -3.42
C ARG A 480 4.70 -16.75 -4.91
N GLN A 481 5.80 -17.40 -5.30
CA GLN A 481 6.14 -17.58 -6.71
C GLN A 481 5.15 -18.50 -7.45
N LYS A 482 4.64 -19.54 -6.79
CA LYS A 482 3.62 -20.43 -7.36
C LYS A 482 2.25 -19.74 -7.47
N VAL A 483 1.88 -18.94 -6.47
CA VAL A 483 0.56 -18.28 -6.39
C VAL A 483 0.49 -17.03 -7.28
N HIS A 484 1.49 -16.16 -7.21
CA HIS A 484 1.47 -14.85 -7.87
C HIS A 484 2.39 -14.75 -9.11
N GLY A 485 3.19 -15.78 -9.39
CA GLY A 485 4.24 -15.72 -10.40
C GLY A 485 5.51 -15.04 -9.89
N LYS A 486 6.52 -14.92 -10.77
CA LYS A 486 7.86 -14.42 -10.39
C LYS A 486 7.93 -12.90 -10.23
N VAL A 487 7.01 -12.15 -10.82
CA VAL A 487 6.99 -10.68 -10.81
C VAL A 487 5.80 -10.22 -9.97
N HIS A 488 6.00 -10.11 -8.67
CA HIS A 488 4.99 -9.65 -7.71
C HIS A 488 5.64 -8.91 -6.53
N SER A 489 4.91 -7.97 -5.92
CA SER A 489 5.38 -7.16 -4.79
C SER A 489 5.77 -8.03 -3.59
N ASP A 490 4.99 -9.06 -3.30
CA ASP A 490 5.24 -9.99 -2.20
C ASP A 490 6.47 -10.87 -2.42
N VAL A 491 6.73 -11.27 -3.67
CA VAL A 491 7.96 -12.00 -4.04
C VAL A 491 9.17 -11.10 -3.83
N SER A 492 9.12 -9.85 -4.31
CA SER A 492 10.19 -8.87 -4.07
C SER A 492 10.43 -8.62 -2.58
N SER A 493 9.36 -8.50 -1.80
CA SER A 493 9.41 -8.28 -0.36
C SER A 493 10.06 -9.47 0.36
N THR A 494 9.73 -10.70 -0.01
CA THR A 494 10.39 -11.89 0.54
C THR A 494 11.86 -11.97 0.14
N CYS A 495 12.20 -11.74 -1.13
CA CYS A 495 13.60 -11.69 -1.58
C CYS A 495 14.42 -10.66 -0.80
N ASN A 496 13.85 -9.49 -0.51
CA ASN A 496 14.51 -8.47 0.30
C ASN A 496 14.77 -8.94 1.74
N GLN A 497 13.82 -9.66 2.36
CA GLN A 497 14.02 -10.21 3.71
C GLN A 497 15.04 -11.34 3.75
N ILE A 498 15.09 -12.18 2.72
CA ILE A 498 16.14 -13.19 2.55
C ILE A 498 17.50 -12.49 2.43
N GLY A 499 17.61 -11.48 1.57
CA GLY A 499 18.84 -10.68 1.43
C GLY A 499 19.28 -10.05 2.76
N MET A 500 18.37 -9.44 3.50
CA MET A 500 18.67 -8.87 4.82
C MET A 500 19.10 -9.93 5.83
N THR A 501 18.45 -11.11 5.83
CA THR A 501 18.79 -12.22 6.73
C THR A 501 20.19 -12.75 6.43
N LYS A 502 20.52 -12.93 5.14
CA LYS A 502 21.86 -13.32 4.68
C LYS A 502 22.92 -12.29 5.01
N TYR A 503 22.61 -11.00 4.88
CA TYR A 503 23.50 -9.92 5.31
C TYR A 503 23.81 -10.00 6.81
N ARG A 504 22.80 -10.31 7.65
CA ARG A 504 23.00 -10.48 9.10
C ARG A 504 23.79 -11.74 9.49
N LEU A 505 23.83 -12.73 8.59
CA LEU A 505 24.70 -13.91 8.69
C LEU A 505 26.11 -13.68 8.15
N ASN A 506 26.42 -12.46 7.68
CA ASN A 506 27.66 -12.09 7.00
C ASN A 506 27.90 -12.86 5.67
N GLU A 507 26.82 -13.36 5.06
CA GLU A 507 26.85 -14.01 3.74
C GLU A 507 26.60 -12.96 2.64
N TYR A 508 27.53 -12.01 2.48
CA TYR A 508 27.32 -10.80 1.68
C TYR A 508 27.12 -11.05 0.19
N ASP A 509 27.81 -12.01 -0.42
CA ASP A 509 27.61 -12.40 -1.83
C ASP A 509 26.18 -12.90 -2.09
N SER A 510 25.67 -13.74 -1.19
CA SER A 510 24.30 -14.25 -1.28
C SER A 510 23.29 -13.14 -1.03
N ALA A 511 23.54 -12.26 -0.06
CA ALA A 511 22.69 -11.10 0.20
C ALA A 511 22.59 -10.17 -1.03
N LEU A 512 23.73 -9.88 -1.67
CA LEU A 512 23.83 -9.08 -2.88
C LEU A 512 22.96 -9.67 -4.00
N HIS A 513 23.06 -10.98 -4.25
CA HIS A 513 22.24 -11.67 -5.24
C HIS A 513 20.74 -11.49 -4.99
N TRP A 514 20.29 -11.69 -3.75
CA TRP A 514 18.86 -11.55 -3.39
C TRP A 514 18.36 -10.11 -3.48
N HIS A 515 19.18 -9.12 -3.09
CA HIS A 515 18.82 -7.71 -3.25
C HIS A 515 18.76 -7.28 -4.72
N GLN A 516 19.63 -7.82 -5.59
CA GLN A 516 19.57 -7.61 -7.04
C GLN A 516 18.31 -8.24 -7.65
N GLN A 517 17.93 -9.46 -7.23
CA GLN A 517 16.65 -10.05 -7.66
C GLN A 517 15.46 -9.19 -7.22
N ALA A 518 15.43 -8.73 -5.97
CA ALA A 518 14.37 -7.87 -5.45
C ALA A 518 14.30 -6.53 -6.23
N LEU A 519 15.45 -5.95 -6.58
CA LEU A 519 15.55 -4.75 -7.42
C LEU A 519 14.97 -4.99 -8.81
N GLY A 520 15.34 -6.10 -9.48
CA GLY A 520 14.83 -6.44 -10.81
C GLY A 520 13.30 -6.53 -10.84
N ILE A 521 12.70 -7.16 -9.82
CA ILE A 521 11.25 -7.23 -9.68
C ILE A 521 10.64 -5.84 -9.45
N LYS A 522 11.22 -5.01 -8.57
CA LYS A 522 10.72 -3.64 -8.30
C LYS A 522 10.80 -2.73 -9.52
N ILE A 523 11.85 -2.84 -10.32
CA ILE A 523 11.97 -2.09 -11.57
C ILE A 523 10.88 -2.53 -12.55
N ALA A 524 10.58 -3.83 -12.65
CA ALA A 524 9.52 -4.32 -13.50
C ALA A 524 8.11 -3.86 -13.03
N LEU A 525 7.89 -3.74 -11.73
CA LEU A 525 6.60 -3.34 -11.16
C LEU A 525 6.36 -1.82 -11.14
N TYR A 526 7.39 -1.06 -10.76
CA TYR A 526 7.25 0.37 -10.41
C TYR A 526 8.16 1.29 -11.22
N GLY A 527 9.02 0.74 -12.07
CA GLY A 527 10.04 1.49 -12.80
C GLY A 527 11.32 1.75 -12.00
N LYS A 528 12.33 2.28 -12.70
CA LYS A 528 13.66 2.55 -12.12
C LYS A 528 13.64 3.72 -11.13
N GLU A 529 12.80 4.73 -11.36
CA GLU A 529 12.73 5.97 -10.57
C GLU A 529 11.69 5.89 -9.43
N HIS A 530 11.65 4.77 -8.69
CA HIS A 530 10.73 4.57 -7.58
C HIS A 530 11.45 4.47 -6.23
N ALA A 531 10.81 4.90 -5.14
CA ALA A 531 11.37 4.87 -3.78
C ALA A 531 11.84 3.46 -3.36
N SER A 532 11.05 2.44 -3.70
CA SER A 532 11.39 1.03 -3.45
C SER A 532 12.68 0.59 -4.15
N SER A 533 12.96 1.13 -5.34
CA SER A 533 14.18 0.87 -6.12
C SER A 533 15.39 1.54 -5.46
N ALA A 534 15.25 2.79 -5.00
CA ALA A 534 16.30 3.48 -4.23
C ALA A 534 16.69 2.72 -2.94
N ASN A 535 15.70 2.15 -2.24
CA ASN A 535 15.96 1.32 -1.07
C ASN A 535 16.71 0.04 -1.42
N SER A 536 16.39 -0.61 -2.54
CA SER A 536 17.13 -1.78 -3.02
C SER A 536 18.57 -1.43 -3.41
N TYR A 537 18.80 -0.32 -4.11
CA TYR A 537 20.16 0.17 -4.41
C TYR A 537 20.97 0.44 -3.14
N SER A 538 20.35 0.99 -2.09
CA SER A 538 21.02 1.19 -0.80
C SER A 538 21.44 -0.12 -0.14
N TRP A 539 20.62 -1.18 -0.21
CA TRP A 539 20.99 -2.49 0.34
C TRP A 539 22.09 -3.19 -0.48
N ILE A 540 22.05 -3.06 -1.80
CA ILE A 540 23.12 -3.54 -2.70
C ILE A 540 24.44 -2.86 -2.33
N ALA A 541 24.43 -1.54 -2.18
CA ALA A 541 25.60 -0.76 -1.80
C ALA A 541 26.15 -1.18 -0.43
N ASN A 542 25.29 -1.42 0.55
CA ASN A 542 25.71 -1.92 1.87
C ASN A 542 26.39 -3.30 1.77
N CYS A 543 25.90 -4.21 0.92
CA CYS A 543 26.55 -5.50 0.71
C CYS A 543 27.94 -5.33 0.09
N LEU A 544 28.04 -4.50 -0.95
CA LEU A 544 29.31 -4.19 -1.63
C LEU A 544 30.31 -3.53 -0.67
N TYR A 545 29.86 -2.62 0.19
CA TYR A 545 30.69 -1.99 1.22
C TYR A 545 31.29 -3.02 2.19
N GLN A 546 30.49 -4.00 2.65
CA GLN A 546 31.02 -5.07 3.53
C GLN A 546 31.98 -6.01 2.79
N MET A 547 31.82 -6.15 1.48
CA MET A 547 32.74 -6.87 0.60
C MET A 547 33.99 -6.05 0.25
N GLN A 548 34.12 -4.83 0.78
CA GLN A 548 35.22 -3.88 0.50
C GLN A 548 35.28 -3.41 -0.97
N ASP A 549 34.21 -3.61 -1.75
CA ASP A 549 34.03 -3.01 -3.08
C ASP A 549 33.40 -1.62 -2.93
N TYR A 550 34.22 -0.69 -2.42
CA TYR A 550 33.78 0.67 -2.11
C TYR A 550 33.44 1.49 -3.37
N ASP A 551 34.04 1.16 -4.52
CA ASP A 551 33.73 1.78 -5.82
C ASP A 551 32.28 1.50 -6.22
N SER A 552 31.93 0.21 -6.31
CA SER A 552 30.56 -0.21 -6.68
C SER A 552 29.55 0.18 -5.60
N ALA A 553 29.95 0.20 -4.33
CA ALA A 553 29.10 0.68 -3.23
C ALA A 553 28.76 2.17 -3.38
N SER A 554 29.76 3.01 -3.68
CA SER A 554 29.55 4.45 -3.90
C SER A 554 28.65 4.71 -5.11
N GLU A 555 28.83 3.98 -6.22
CA GLU A 555 27.96 4.10 -7.39
C GLU A 555 26.51 3.71 -7.06
N SER A 556 26.31 2.60 -6.35
CA SER A 556 24.98 2.13 -5.96
C SER A 556 24.29 3.09 -4.98
N HIS A 557 25.01 3.66 -4.01
CA HIS A 557 24.46 4.71 -3.15
C HIS A 557 24.16 6.01 -3.91
N GLN A 558 24.96 6.37 -4.92
CA GLN A 558 24.69 7.52 -5.79
C GLN A 558 23.40 7.33 -6.59
N GLN A 559 23.17 6.14 -7.17
CA GLN A 559 21.89 5.84 -7.83
C GLN A 559 20.70 5.99 -6.86
N ALA A 560 20.85 5.55 -5.61
CA ALA A 560 19.82 5.75 -4.60
C ALA A 560 19.61 7.23 -4.24
N LEU A 561 20.69 8.01 -4.15
CA LEU A 561 20.67 9.45 -3.88
C LEU A 561 19.95 10.20 -5.00
N ASP A 562 20.27 9.92 -6.27
CA ASP A 562 19.68 10.60 -7.43
C ASP A 562 18.16 10.41 -7.46
N ILE A 563 17.69 9.18 -7.20
CA ILE A 563 16.25 8.89 -7.11
C ILE A 563 15.62 9.64 -5.93
N ARG A 564 16.23 9.62 -4.75
CA ARG A 564 15.70 10.31 -3.56
C ARG A 564 15.65 11.82 -3.71
N LEU A 565 16.64 12.42 -4.38
CA LEU A 565 16.64 13.84 -4.72
C LEU A 565 15.48 14.20 -5.66
N LYS A 566 15.19 13.37 -6.66
CA LYS A 566 14.04 13.58 -7.56
C LYS A 566 12.70 13.43 -6.83
N LEU A 567 12.57 12.44 -5.94
CA LEU A 567 11.30 12.13 -5.26
C LEU A 567 11.00 13.05 -4.08
N TYR A 568 12.02 13.38 -3.28
CA TYR A 568 11.85 14.04 -1.98
C TYR A 568 12.55 15.40 -1.88
N GLY A 569 13.41 15.73 -2.85
CA GLY A 569 14.25 16.92 -2.80
C GLY A 569 15.45 16.78 -1.85
N HIS A 570 16.12 17.91 -1.62
CA HIS A 570 17.36 17.99 -0.83
C HIS A 570 17.12 17.78 0.67
N ASN A 571 16.00 18.28 1.22
CA ASN A 571 15.74 18.29 2.65
C ASN A 571 14.87 17.10 3.10
N HIS A 572 15.39 15.89 2.95
CA HIS A 572 14.72 14.66 3.36
C HIS A 572 15.65 13.70 4.10
N VAL A 573 15.09 12.91 5.02
CA VAL A 573 15.82 11.96 5.87
C VAL A 573 16.60 10.94 5.05
N ASP A 574 15.94 10.37 4.04
CA ASP A 574 16.58 9.37 3.17
C ASP A 574 17.68 9.97 2.29
N THR A 575 17.56 11.24 1.91
CA THR A 575 18.61 11.98 1.17
C THR A 575 19.83 12.18 2.07
N ALA A 576 19.63 12.61 3.32
CA ALA A 576 20.72 12.72 4.29
C ALA A 576 21.39 11.37 4.57
N LYS A 577 20.61 10.29 4.63
CA LYS A 577 21.14 8.94 4.79
C LYS A 577 22.01 8.53 3.59
N SER A 578 21.56 8.79 2.36
CA SER A 578 22.38 8.53 1.17
C SER A 578 23.72 9.26 1.21
N TYR A 579 23.73 10.57 1.48
CA TYR A 579 24.98 11.34 1.60
C TYR A 579 25.90 10.77 2.67
N TYR A 580 25.36 10.39 3.83
CA TYR A 580 26.14 9.80 4.91
C TYR A 580 26.81 8.47 4.48
N GLU A 581 26.08 7.56 3.83
CA GLU A 581 26.65 6.28 3.40
C GLU A 581 27.65 6.44 2.25
N ILE A 582 27.43 7.40 1.34
CA ILE A 582 28.42 7.78 0.31
C ILE A 582 29.70 8.28 0.97
N GLY A 583 29.58 9.18 1.97
CA GLY A 583 30.73 9.69 2.72
C GLY A 583 31.52 8.58 3.40
N ARG A 584 30.84 7.57 3.97
CA ARG A 584 31.50 6.39 4.55
C ARG A 584 32.27 5.58 3.52
N ALA A 585 31.69 5.31 2.35
CA ALA A 585 32.38 4.59 1.28
C ALA A 585 33.60 5.37 0.76
N GLN A 586 33.48 6.69 0.63
CA GLN A 586 34.57 7.57 0.22
C GLN A 586 35.71 7.65 1.26
N LEU A 587 35.37 7.65 2.56
CA LEU A 587 36.34 7.64 3.65
C LEU A 587 37.21 6.38 3.63
N GLU A 588 36.61 5.20 3.44
CA GLU A 588 37.37 3.93 3.33
C GLU A 588 38.24 3.86 2.07
N LYS A 589 37.85 4.58 1.01
CA LYS A 589 38.67 4.75 -0.20
C LYS A 589 39.79 5.78 -0.06
N GLU A 590 39.94 6.38 1.11
CA GLU A 590 40.87 7.48 1.36
C GLU A 590 40.60 8.75 0.52
N ASP A 591 39.39 8.88 -0.07
CA ASP A 591 38.93 10.12 -0.70
C ASP A 591 38.32 11.06 0.34
N TYR A 592 39.19 11.55 1.23
CA TYR A 592 38.79 12.34 2.39
C TYR A 592 38.10 13.66 2.02
N LYS A 593 38.40 14.24 0.86
CA LYS A 593 37.79 15.50 0.43
C LYS A 593 36.33 15.31 0.03
N SER A 594 36.04 14.29 -0.78
CA SER A 594 34.66 13.97 -1.16
C SER A 594 33.87 13.46 0.05
N ALA A 595 34.50 12.65 0.92
CA ALA A 595 33.88 12.16 2.14
C ALA A 595 33.41 13.31 3.04
N LEU A 596 34.28 14.32 3.24
CA LEU A 596 33.96 15.50 4.02
C LEU A 596 32.74 16.25 3.45
N GLN A 597 32.72 16.51 2.14
CA GLN A 597 31.58 17.16 1.49
C GLN A 597 30.27 16.38 1.69
N SER A 598 30.31 15.05 1.50
CA SER A 598 29.14 14.19 1.72
C SER A 598 28.65 14.23 3.17
N PHE A 599 29.57 14.18 4.15
CA PHE A 599 29.19 14.26 5.56
C PHE A 599 28.63 15.63 5.96
N GLU A 600 29.19 16.73 5.42
CA GLU A 600 28.68 18.09 5.63
C GLU A 600 27.26 18.24 5.07
N GLN A 601 26.99 17.74 3.86
CA GLN A 601 25.62 17.72 3.31
C GLN A 601 24.64 16.92 4.19
N ALA A 602 25.07 15.75 4.68
CA ALA A 602 24.25 14.94 5.57
C ALA A 602 23.99 15.66 6.92
N LEU A 603 25.00 16.34 7.46
CA LEU A 603 24.91 17.12 8.70
C LEU A 603 23.90 18.27 8.54
N ASP A 604 24.05 19.07 7.49
CA ASP A 604 23.19 20.23 7.22
C ASP A 604 21.71 19.80 7.13
N ILE A 605 21.41 18.73 6.40
CA ILE A 605 20.04 18.22 6.27
C ILE A 605 19.53 17.71 7.64
N ARG A 606 20.33 16.95 8.39
CA ARG A 606 19.92 16.41 9.71
C ARG A 606 19.66 17.51 10.73
N GLN A 607 20.50 18.54 10.76
CA GLN A 607 20.32 19.71 11.64
C GLN A 607 19.04 20.47 11.28
N ASN A 608 18.78 20.66 9.98
CA ASN A 608 17.57 21.33 9.51
C ASN A 608 16.28 20.55 9.85
N LEU A 609 16.31 19.22 9.79
CA LEU A 609 15.14 18.38 10.05
C LEU A 609 14.85 18.17 11.55
N TYR A 610 15.89 17.98 12.36
CA TYR A 610 15.71 17.48 13.73
C TYR A 610 16.31 18.35 14.83
N GLY A 611 16.94 19.47 14.46
CA GLY A 611 17.68 20.33 15.37
C GLY A 611 19.08 19.80 15.67
N LYS A 612 19.82 20.52 16.53
CA LYS A 612 21.26 20.31 16.75
C LYS A 612 21.61 19.16 17.72
N VAL A 613 20.69 18.75 18.59
CA VAL A 613 20.96 17.75 19.65
C VAL A 613 20.21 16.47 19.34
N ARG A 614 20.83 15.61 18.51
CA ARG A 614 20.28 14.31 18.08
C ARG A 614 21.40 13.31 17.81
N PRO A 615 21.14 12.00 17.98
CA PRO A 615 22.13 10.95 17.72
C PRO A 615 22.71 11.03 16.31
N ASP A 616 21.85 11.22 15.29
CA ASP A 616 22.27 11.28 13.89
C ASP A 616 23.17 12.49 13.57
N VAL A 617 23.02 13.59 14.31
CA VAL A 617 23.88 14.78 14.20
C VAL A 617 25.23 14.50 14.85
N SER A 618 25.23 13.88 16.04
CA SER A 618 26.44 13.40 16.73
C SER A 618 27.27 12.51 15.80
N PHE A 619 26.66 11.49 15.19
CA PHE A 619 27.34 10.58 14.27
C PHE A 619 27.91 11.27 13.03
N ALA A 620 27.26 12.33 12.52
CA ALA A 620 27.80 13.11 11.41
C ALA A 620 29.00 13.96 11.86
N CYS A 621 28.91 14.65 13.00
CA CYS A 621 30.03 15.38 13.59
C CYS A 621 31.24 14.47 13.86
N HIS A 622 30.99 13.27 14.39
CA HIS A 622 32.00 12.25 14.61
C HIS A 622 32.76 11.91 13.32
N GLN A 623 32.03 11.59 12.25
CA GLN A 623 32.62 11.21 10.96
C GLN A 623 33.37 12.38 10.30
N ILE A 624 32.90 13.61 10.45
CA ILE A 624 33.63 14.81 10.02
C ILE A 624 34.94 14.94 10.81
N GLY A 625 34.89 14.76 12.13
CA GLY A 625 36.09 14.77 13.00
C GLY A 625 37.12 13.73 12.57
N VAL A 626 36.70 12.48 12.36
CA VAL A 626 37.56 11.40 11.85
C VAL A 626 38.15 11.77 10.48
N THR A 627 37.35 12.29 9.56
CA THR A 627 37.80 12.66 8.22
C THR A 627 38.84 13.80 8.27
N LYS A 628 38.61 14.79 9.13
CA LYS A 628 39.56 15.91 9.37
C LYS A 628 40.85 15.44 10.03
N TYR A 629 40.77 14.48 10.96
CA TYR A 629 41.95 13.86 11.55
C TYR A 629 42.80 13.15 10.48
N ARG A 630 42.17 12.40 9.56
CA ARG A 630 42.86 11.75 8.43
C ARG A 630 43.49 12.74 7.45
N LEU A 631 42.88 13.92 7.29
CA LEU A 631 43.46 15.05 6.55
C LEU A 631 44.60 15.78 7.30
N LYS A 632 44.92 15.37 8.54
CA LYS A 632 45.88 16.03 9.44
C LYS A 632 45.49 17.45 9.85
N GLU A 633 44.20 17.77 9.78
CA GLU A 633 43.64 19.04 10.23
C GLU A 633 43.20 18.90 11.70
N TYR A 634 44.17 18.67 12.61
CA TYR A 634 43.91 18.23 13.99
C TYR A 634 43.10 19.24 14.81
N ASP A 635 43.32 20.55 14.65
CA ASP A 635 42.53 21.59 15.33
C ASP A 635 41.04 21.52 14.95
N SER A 636 40.75 21.30 13.66
CA SER A 636 39.38 21.18 13.17
C SER A 636 38.77 19.85 13.60
N ALA A 637 39.54 18.76 13.58
CA ALA A 637 39.10 17.46 14.07
C ALA A 637 38.70 17.52 15.56
N LEU A 638 39.54 18.16 16.39
CA LEU A 638 39.28 18.39 17.81
C LEU A 638 37.98 19.17 18.02
N HIS A 639 37.75 20.23 17.24
CA HIS A 639 36.51 21.01 17.32
C HIS A 639 35.27 20.14 17.04
N TRP A 640 35.30 19.31 16.00
CA TRP A 640 34.17 18.44 15.64
C TRP A 640 33.95 17.30 16.63
N HIS A 641 35.02 16.70 17.15
CA HIS A 641 34.91 15.71 18.22
C HIS A 641 34.40 16.30 19.53
N GLN A 642 34.71 17.57 19.83
CA GLN A 642 34.13 18.27 20.96
C GLN A 642 32.62 18.50 20.77
N GLN A 643 32.17 18.87 19.56
CA GLN A 643 30.73 18.96 19.28
C GLN A 643 30.01 17.61 19.41
N ASP A 644 30.63 16.52 18.92
CA ASP A 644 30.11 15.15 19.09
C ASP A 644 30.00 14.77 20.58
N LEU A 645 31.03 15.08 21.37
CA LEU A 645 31.02 14.87 22.82
C LEU A 645 29.90 15.66 23.50
N ASP A 646 29.75 16.95 23.19
CA ASP A 646 28.73 17.81 23.80
C ASP A 646 27.32 17.29 23.53
N ILE A 647 27.05 16.81 22.30
CA ILE A 647 25.78 16.19 21.92
C ILE A 647 25.60 14.85 22.64
N SER A 648 26.61 13.99 22.66
CA SER A 648 26.56 12.68 23.31
C SER A 648 26.30 12.80 24.81
N VAL A 649 26.97 13.74 25.48
CA VAL A 649 26.77 14.02 26.91
C VAL A 649 25.37 14.59 27.17
N ALA A 650 24.86 15.46 26.29
CA ALA A 650 23.50 15.99 26.43
C ALA A 650 22.41 14.91 26.27
N LEU A 651 22.64 13.91 25.41
CA LEU A 651 21.67 12.85 25.13
C LEU A 651 21.73 11.69 26.13
N TYR A 652 22.94 11.27 26.51
CA TYR A 652 23.16 10.02 27.22
C TYR A 652 23.94 10.18 28.52
N GLY A 653 24.50 11.36 28.79
CA GLY A 653 25.39 11.62 29.92
C GLY A 653 26.85 11.26 29.64
N LYS A 654 27.71 11.58 30.61
CA LYS A 654 29.17 11.38 30.50
C LYS A 654 29.58 9.90 30.55
N GLU A 655 28.78 9.05 31.18
CA GLU A 655 29.06 7.62 31.36
C GLU A 655 28.39 6.75 30.28
N HIS A 656 28.45 7.18 29.02
CA HIS A 656 27.91 6.45 27.87
C HIS A 656 29.04 5.99 26.92
N PRO A 657 28.91 4.85 26.22
CA PRO A 657 29.91 4.40 25.24
C PRO A 657 30.26 5.45 24.18
N ASP A 658 29.29 6.22 23.72
CA ASP A 658 29.50 7.24 22.68
C ASP A 658 30.31 8.43 23.21
N SER A 659 30.03 8.87 24.44
CA SER A 659 30.82 9.88 25.15
C SER A 659 32.26 9.40 25.35
N ALA A 660 32.47 8.14 25.74
CA ALA A 660 33.79 7.54 25.87
C ALA A 660 34.57 7.47 24.54
N THR A 661 33.85 7.22 23.44
CA THR A 661 34.44 7.23 22.09
C THR A 661 34.87 8.63 21.69
N SER A 662 34.05 9.63 21.98
CA SER A 662 34.38 11.04 21.72
C SER A 662 35.60 11.49 22.54
N TYR A 663 35.65 11.16 23.85
CA TYR A 663 36.82 11.43 24.69
C TYR A 663 38.11 10.81 24.15
N TYR A 664 38.03 9.57 23.64
CA TYR A 664 39.17 8.88 23.06
C TYR A 664 39.67 9.60 21.78
N CYS A 665 38.77 9.98 20.87
CA CYS A 665 39.15 10.70 19.64
C CYS A 665 39.70 12.11 19.93
N ILE A 666 39.17 12.79 20.97
CA ILE A 666 39.72 14.06 21.47
C ILE A 666 41.15 13.87 21.96
N ALA A 667 41.43 12.81 22.72
CA ALA A 667 42.76 12.50 23.21
C ALA A 667 43.75 12.23 22.06
N GLU A 668 43.33 11.52 21.01
CA GLU A 668 44.14 11.31 19.81
C GLU A 668 44.49 12.64 19.12
N CYS A 669 43.51 13.54 18.93
CA CYS A 669 43.77 14.86 18.36
C CYS A 669 44.74 15.69 19.20
N GLN A 670 44.55 15.72 20.52
CA GLN A 670 45.41 16.46 21.46
C GLN A 670 46.84 15.92 21.47
N CYS A 671 47.01 14.58 21.36
CA CYS A 671 48.31 13.94 21.27
C CYS A 671 49.08 14.36 20.01
N GLU A 672 48.44 14.36 18.85
CA GLU A 672 49.03 14.83 17.58
C GLU A 672 49.37 16.33 17.61
N MET A 673 48.58 17.12 18.35
CA MET A 673 48.85 18.53 18.61
C MET A 673 49.94 18.78 19.68
N GLN A 674 50.52 17.72 20.25
CA GLN A 674 51.54 17.77 21.32
C GLN A 674 51.04 18.35 22.65
N ASP A 675 49.72 18.46 22.85
CA ASP A 675 49.11 18.79 24.14
C ASP A 675 48.92 17.52 24.98
N TYR A 676 50.03 16.96 25.44
CA TYR A 676 50.05 15.69 26.15
C TYR A 676 49.35 15.74 27.51
N ASP A 677 49.23 16.91 28.14
CA ASP A 677 48.54 17.05 29.42
C ASP A 677 47.03 16.88 29.26
N SER A 678 46.42 17.60 28.32
CA SER A 678 45.00 17.46 28.00
C SER A 678 44.69 16.07 27.41
N ALA A 679 45.59 15.53 26.58
CA ALA A 679 45.43 14.21 25.98
C ALA A 679 45.34 13.10 27.04
N LEU A 680 46.16 13.17 28.10
CA LEU A 680 46.11 12.21 29.20
C LEU A 680 44.79 12.29 29.97
N GLU A 681 44.28 13.50 30.22
CA GLU A 681 43.00 13.68 30.91
C GLU A 681 41.84 13.09 30.10
N SER A 682 41.74 13.45 28.81
CA SER A 682 40.72 12.93 27.91
C SER A 682 40.80 11.40 27.75
N CYS A 683 42.01 10.84 27.62
CA CYS A 683 42.21 9.40 27.51
C CYS A 683 41.84 8.67 28.81
N GLN A 684 42.11 9.27 29.97
CA GLN A 684 41.72 8.73 31.27
C GLN A 684 40.20 8.71 31.43
N GLN A 685 39.49 9.79 31.03
CA GLN A 685 38.03 9.82 31.04
C GLN A 685 37.43 8.72 30.15
N ALA A 686 37.97 8.53 28.93
CA ALA A 686 37.54 7.44 28.04
C ALA A 686 37.77 6.06 28.68
N LEU A 687 38.93 5.85 29.31
CA LEU A 687 39.31 4.61 29.96
C LEU A 687 38.39 4.30 31.15
N ASP A 688 38.12 5.27 32.02
CA ASP A 688 37.27 5.10 33.19
C ASP A 688 35.85 4.67 32.81
N VAL A 689 35.27 5.29 31.78
CA VAL A 689 33.94 4.93 31.28
C VAL A 689 33.96 3.54 30.66
N ARG A 690 34.95 3.21 29.82
CA ARG A 690 35.06 1.88 29.18
C ARG A 690 35.30 0.76 30.19
N LEU A 691 36.11 1.00 31.23
CA LEU A 691 36.31 0.07 32.34
C LEU A 691 35.01 -0.22 33.07
N LYS A 692 34.22 0.83 33.37
CA LYS A 692 32.94 0.70 34.08
C LYS A 692 31.92 -0.10 33.26
N LEU A 693 31.87 0.11 31.94
CA LEU A 693 30.86 -0.48 31.07
C LEU A 693 31.22 -1.88 30.55
N PHE A 694 32.49 -2.09 30.18
CA PHE A 694 32.92 -3.29 29.46
C PHE A 694 33.95 -4.14 30.22
N GLY A 695 34.46 -3.65 31.35
CA GLY A 695 35.51 -4.31 32.13
C GLY A 695 36.89 -4.28 31.45
N GLN A 696 37.88 -4.87 32.13
CA GLN A 696 39.29 -4.84 31.71
C GLN A 696 39.60 -5.60 30.42
N LYS A 697 38.80 -6.63 30.08
CA LYS A 697 39.09 -7.55 28.96
C LYS A 697 38.47 -7.13 27.63
N SER A 698 37.78 -5.99 27.58
CA SER A 698 37.22 -5.47 26.34
C SER A 698 38.32 -4.85 25.47
N GLN A 699 38.24 -5.08 24.15
CA GLN A 699 39.17 -4.51 23.17
C GLN A 699 39.19 -2.98 23.23
N ALA A 700 38.04 -2.35 23.46
CA ALA A 700 37.95 -0.89 23.60
C ALA A 700 38.71 -0.38 24.84
N THR A 701 38.67 -1.13 25.94
CA THR A 701 39.40 -0.81 27.17
C THR A 701 40.91 -0.99 26.97
N SER A 702 41.33 -2.07 26.30
CA SER A 702 42.74 -2.30 25.95
C SER A 702 43.29 -1.17 25.08
N GLY A 703 42.55 -0.75 24.04
CA GLY A 703 42.99 0.36 23.19
C GLY A 703 43.15 1.68 23.95
N SER A 704 42.29 1.95 24.95
CA SER A 704 42.46 3.09 25.84
C SER A 704 43.70 2.98 26.74
N TYR A 705 44.07 1.78 27.20
CA TYR A 705 45.31 1.57 27.96
C TYR A 705 46.54 1.80 27.09
N ASP A 706 46.58 1.19 25.91
CA ASP A 706 47.70 1.29 24.97
C ASP A 706 47.93 2.77 24.59
N GLN A 707 46.83 3.50 24.33
CA GLN A 707 46.90 4.92 24.02
C GLN A 707 47.38 5.76 25.21
N LEU A 708 46.93 5.46 26.43
CA LEU A 708 47.38 6.16 27.63
C LEU A 708 48.89 5.96 27.86
N GLU A 709 49.38 4.72 27.74
CA GLU A 709 50.81 4.41 27.86
C GLU A 709 51.64 5.10 26.77
N PHE A 710 51.13 5.11 25.54
CA PHE A 710 51.75 5.80 24.41
C PHE A 710 51.91 7.29 24.69
N ILE A 711 50.85 7.99 25.09
CA ILE A 711 50.89 9.42 25.42
C ILE A 711 51.88 9.70 26.57
N GLN A 712 51.90 8.86 27.61
CA GLN A 712 52.85 9.00 28.72
C GLN A 712 54.32 8.87 28.26
N SER A 713 54.58 7.97 27.32
CA SER A 713 55.93 7.78 26.76
C SER A 713 56.40 9.02 25.99
N LEU A 714 55.54 9.60 25.14
CA LEU A 714 55.84 10.81 24.35
C LEU A 714 56.13 12.01 25.24
N LYS A 715 55.32 12.20 26.30
CA LYS A 715 55.51 13.27 27.28
C LYS A 715 56.88 13.18 27.97
N LYS A 716 57.32 11.98 28.37
CA LYS A 716 58.65 11.77 28.99
C LYS A 716 59.79 12.09 28.02
N VAL A 717 59.66 11.71 26.75
CA VAL A 717 60.66 12.02 25.72
C VAL A 717 60.78 13.54 25.53
N CYS A 718 59.66 14.26 25.45
CA CYS A 718 59.67 15.71 25.32
C CYS A 718 60.30 16.40 26.54
N GLN A 719 59.94 15.99 27.76
CA GLN A 719 60.52 16.53 29.00
C GLN A 719 62.04 16.30 29.08
N SER A 720 62.51 15.09 28.75
CA SER A 720 63.95 14.80 28.75
C SER A 720 64.71 15.58 27.66
N SER A 721 64.08 15.83 26.50
CA SER A 721 64.68 16.68 25.45
C SER A 721 64.80 18.15 25.87
N LEU A 722 63.81 18.69 26.58
CA LEU A 722 63.82 20.06 27.12
C LEU A 722 64.84 20.23 28.24
N GLU A 723 65.00 19.22 29.11
CA GLU A 723 66.05 19.21 30.14
C GLU A 723 67.47 19.11 29.57
N VAL A 724 67.65 18.44 28.43
CA VAL A 724 68.95 18.38 27.73
C VAL A 724 69.24 19.71 27.02
N GLN A 725 68.23 20.36 26.42
CA GLN A 725 68.39 21.67 25.81
C GLN A 725 68.69 22.77 26.85
N SER A 726 68.04 22.77 28.01
CA SER A 726 68.28 23.75 29.07
C SER A 726 69.61 23.59 29.80
N LYS A 727 70.20 22.39 29.77
CA LYS A 727 71.57 22.13 30.27
C LYS A 727 72.67 22.53 29.27
N ASN A 728 72.34 22.68 27.99
CA ASN A 728 73.27 23.04 26.92
C ASN A 728 73.20 24.54 26.52
N SER A 729 72.18 25.27 27.00
CA SER A 729 72.08 26.75 26.96
C SER A 729 72.65 27.35 28.23
#